data_AF-A0A0B8T6L3-F1
#
_entry.id   AF-A0A0B8T6L3-F1
#
_cell.length_a   1.000
_cell.length_b   1.000
_cell.length_c   1.000
_cell.angle_alpha   90.00
_cell.angle_beta   90.00
_cell.angle_gamma   90.00
#
_symmetry.space_group_name_H-M   'P 1'
#
loop_
_entity.id
_entity.type
_entity.pdbx_description
1 polymer ?
#
loop_
_entity_poly.entity_id
_entity_poly.type
_entity_poly.pdbx_seq_one_letter_code
_entity_poly.pdbx_strand_id
1 'polypeptide(L)'
;MKMHKVFLRVILLAVVLNNSLGSAQAQSGDQILDGIGETGMIARYVFDGDVRDWSRNNLHATYHAGEARFVQDEQFGKVLSLAGGSNDYLSLPAEALMDLESISISGWVFLRSDQAGQYYFDFGQDKGRHFFAAPLGTKTQKGLQVQIEVGKGSTKAMVSPNIAINKWVHLAVVVDIPSKSLTMYVDSKPVGETKDIPSELTAVFGQADAKKQLFIGKSLLPDHPAIKGMLHDFRIYRVPLSRKQIAGIYYNALKDLHEDSANMGKTEDDLPSFSLSKAQLYNAYLQHVGNVAVETEIGELPRLPSYVAGTYKDKMVGPKVRVIWPSPTDNSAVLEAGTYTITGRVPGTDLQPKAVVTVKGRGKSKTPSSKLAAFDLNQVALNVDAQEHETKFIENRDKFISTLATTDPNAFLYMFRHAFGQPQPQGAKPLGVWDSQDTKLRGHATGHYLTAIAQAYASTGYDKALQANFADKMDYMVNTLYDLAELSGKAKENGGMAIADPTAVPTGPGKSEYDSDLSTEGIRNDYWNWGTGFISAYPPDQFIMLENGAKYGGQKNQVWAPYYTLHKILAGLMDIYEVSGNEKALAVATGMSDWVYARLSKVPTETLIKMWNTYIAGEFGGMNESMARLYAITKDPNYLKTAQLFDNIAMFYGDAEHAHGLAKNVDTFRGLHANQHVPQIVGSIEMYKVSNNPDYYKIADNFWYKAVHDYMYSIGGVAGARNPANAECFISQPATLYENGFSAGGQNETCATYNMLKLTSNLFQFDQRGELMDYYERGLYNHILASVAEDSPANTYHVPLRPGSIKQFGNPHMTGFTCCNGTAIESSTKLQNSIYFKSKDDQALYVNLFIPSTLEWTERNIVVEQTTSFPKEDHTQLTIKGSGKFDVHVRVPGWATKGFLVSINGKMQNVDATPGTYLKLSRKWKDGDVIELKMPFAFHLDPVMDQQNIASLFYGPILLVAQEPEARKEWRQVSFDANDIGKSISGDPQQLEFTIDGVLFKPFYETYGRHSVYLDVTLK
;
A
#
# COMPACT_ATOMS: atom_id res chain seq x y z
N MET A 1 34.77 51.02 12.47
CA MET A 1 34.32 50.37 11.21
C MET A 1 34.74 48.89 11.08
N LYS A 2 34.67 48.09 12.16
CA LYS A 2 34.97 46.63 12.15
C LYS A 2 33.92 45.73 12.83
N MET A 3 32.93 46.28 13.55
CA MET A 3 31.86 45.47 14.19
C MET A 3 30.65 45.19 13.28
N HIS A 4 30.34 46.05 12.30
CA HIS A 4 29.17 45.84 11.42
C HIS A 4 29.37 44.70 10.40
N LYS A 5 30.61 44.37 10.00
CA LYS A 5 30.88 43.24 9.07
C LYS A 5 30.81 41.87 9.76
N VAL A 6 30.95 41.81 11.08
CA VAL A 6 30.79 40.56 11.85
C VAL A 6 29.31 40.33 12.16
N PHE A 7 28.56 41.38 12.50
CA PHE A 7 27.12 41.28 12.74
C PHE A 7 26.32 40.90 11.47
N LEU A 8 26.70 41.44 10.30
CA LEU A 8 26.05 41.05 9.03
C LEU A 8 26.37 39.60 8.61
N ARG A 9 27.56 39.07 8.98
CA ARG A 9 27.93 37.67 8.69
C ARG A 9 27.27 36.68 9.64
N VAL A 10 27.01 37.05 10.89
CA VAL A 10 26.28 36.20 11.85
C VAL A 10 24.79 36.17 11.53
N ILE A 11 24.20 37.28 11.06
CA ILE A 11 22.81 37.31 10.61
C ILE A 11 22.65 36.59 9.25
N LEU A 12 23.60 36.71 8.31
CA LEU A 12 23.57 35.88 7.10
C LEU A 12 23.79 34.38 7.39
N LEU A 13 24.61 34.01 8.39
CA LEU A 13 24.77 32.60 8.77
C LEU A 13 23.48 32.06 9.43
N ALA A 14 22.79 32.86 10.24
CA ALA A 14 21.52 32.48 10.85
C ALA A 14 20.37 32.41 9.83
N VAL A 15 20.39 33.23 8.78
CA VAL A 15 19.40 33.17 7.69
C VAL A 15 19.70 32.04 6.69
N VAL A 16 20.96 31.66 6.50
CA VAL A 16 21.33 30.50 5.67
C VAL A 16 21.14 29.17 6.42
N LEU A 17 21.17 29.15 7.76
CA LEU A 17 20.82 27.99 8.58
C LEU A 17 19.30 27.83 8.84
N ASN A 18 18.50 28.86 8.54
CA ASN A 18 17.02 28.80 8.64
C ASN A 18 16.32 28.57 7.30
N ASN A 19 17.06 28.26 6.23
CA ASN A 19 16.44 27.73 5.01
C ASN A 19 16.02 26.27 5.27
N SER A 20 14.72 26.13 5.58
CA SER A 20 13.90 24.95 5.34
C SER A 20 14.35 23.62 5.96
N LEU A 21 14.51 23.59 7.29
CA LEU A 21 13.98 22.44 8.03
C LEU A 21 12.50 22.73 8.30
N GLY A 22 11.70 22.74 7.23
CA GLY A 22 10.26 22.60 7.38
C GLY A 22 10.04 21.20 7.94
N SER A 23 9.86 21.08 9.25
CA SER A 23 9.33 19.85 9.81
C SER A 23 7.91 19.71 9.26
N ALA A 24 7.77 18.97 8.16
CA ALA A 24 6.47 18.54 7.70
C ALA A 24 5.82 17.80 8.88
N GLN A 25 4.78 18.39 9.45
CA GLN A 25 3.97 17.71 10.45
C GLN A 25 3.17 16.63 9.71
N ALA A 26 3.46 15.38 10.02
CA ALA A 26 2.64 14.27 9.54
C ALA A 26 1.20 14.43 10.06
N GLN A 27 0.23 13.87 9.34
CA GLN A 27 -1.15 13.86 9.80
C GLN A 27 -1.24 13.11 11.15
N SER A 28 -1.86 13.74 12.16
CA SER A 28 -2.03 13.17 13.49
C SER A 28 -3.19 12.16 13.53
N GLY A 29 -3.02 11.06 14.26
CA GLY A 29 -4.08 10.07 14.54
C GLY A 29 -3.73 9.21 15.76
N ASP A 30 -4.76 8.74 16.47
CA ASP A 30 -4.65 8.10 17.79
C ASP A 30 -3.94 6.74 17.80
N GLN A 31 -3.55 6.21 16.63
CA GLN A 31 -2.79 4.96 16.48
C GLN A 31 -1.33 5.14 16.03
N ILE A 32 -0.88 6.38 15.82
CA ILE A 32 0.55 6.70 15.67
C ILE A 32 1.13 7.04 17.05
N LEU A 33 0.85 6.19 18.05
CA LEU A 33 1.40 6.34 19.38
C LEU A 33 2.87 5.87 19.37
N ASP A 34 3.73 6.61 20.06
CA ASP A 34 5.14 6.24 20.31
C ASP A 34 6.10 6.28 19.11
N GLY A 35 5.68 6.83 17.96
CA GLY A 35 6.54 6.96 16.76
C GLY A 35 6.82 5.61 16.08
N ILE A 36 5.88 4.68 16.17
CA ILE A 36 5.92 3.37 15.52
C ILE A 36 4.79 3.34 14.49
N GLY A 37 5.12 2.97 13.25
CA GLY A 37 4.11 2.83 12.20
C GLY A 37 3.09 1.75 12.54
N GLU A 38 1.84 1.99 12.17
CA GLU A 38 0.68 1.18 12.52
C GLU A 38 0.82 -0.29 12.11
N THR A 39 1.39 -0.54 10.92
CA THR A 39 1.67 -1.88 10.38
C THR A 39 2.71 -2.66 11.19
N GLY A 40 3.53 -1.97 11.97
CA GLY A 40 4.51 -2.58 12.86
C GLY A 40 3.88 -3.25 14.07
N MET A 41 2.67 -2.84 14.48
CA MET A 41 1.95 -3.40 15.62
C MET A 41 1.13 -4.63 15.22
N ILE A 42 1.31 -5.74 15.94
CA ILE A 42 0.53 -6.96 15.77
C ILE A 42 -0.71 -6.92 16.67
N ALA A 43 -0.52 -6.66 17.96
CA ALA A 43 -1.59 -6.66 18.95
C ALA A 43 -1.22 -5.77 20.14
N ARG A 44 -2.24 -5.16 20.77
CA ARG A 44 -2.10 -4.35 21.99
C ARG A 44 -3.26 -4.62 22.93
N TYR A 45 -2.96 -5.07 24.13
CA TYR A 45 -3.94 -5.32 25.19
C TYR A 45 -3.71 -4.32 26.33
N VAL A 46 -4.54 -3.29 26.38
CA VAL A 46 -4.43 -2.21 27.40
C VAL A 46 -4.75 -2.75 28.80
N PHE A 47 -5.68 -3.72 28.87
CA PHE A 47 -6.23 -4.29 30.11
C PHE A 47 -7.04 -3.31 30.98
N ASP A 48 -7.73 -2.36 30.35
CA ASP A 48 -8.63 -1.41 30.99
C ASP A 48 -10.08 -1.93 31.01
N GLY A 49 -10.32 -3.00 31.77
CA GLY A 49 -11.65 -3.58 31.96
C GLY A 49 -12.06 -4.67 30.96
N ASP A 50 -11.23 -4.97 29.96
CA ASP A 50 -11.39 -6.12 29.07
C ASP A 50 -10.04 -6.70 28.62
N VAL A 51 -10.09 -7.81 27.87
CA VAL A 51 -8.93 -8.51 27.30
C VAL A 51 -8.86 -8.39 25.77
N ARG A 52 -9.50 -7.34 25.22
CA ARG A 52 -9.56 -7.13 23.77
C ARG A 52 -8.24 -6.58 23.26
N ASP A 53 -7.90 -7.02 22.05
CA ASP A 53 -6.88 -6.38 21.23
C ASP A 53 -7.40 -5.03 20.73
N TRP A 54 -6.67 -3.96 21.03
CA TRP A 54 -6.92 -2.59 20.59
C TRP A 54 -6.24 -2.23 19.27
N SER A 55 -5.42 -3.13 18.73
CA SER A 55 -4.86 -2.96 17.39
C SER A 55 -5.93 -3.12 16.31
N ARG A 56 -5.59 -2.74 15.08
CA ARG A 56 -6.46 -2.96 13.91
C ARG A 56 -6.67 -4.43 13.53
N ASN A 57 -5.91 -5.36 14.11
CA ASN A 57 -5.93 -6.78 13.71
C ASN A 57 -6.95 -7.62 14.48
N ASN A 58 -7.55 -7.08 15.54
CA ASN A 58 -8.65 -7.67 16.30
C ASN A 58 -8.34 -9.06 16.90
N LEU A 59 -7.09 -9.28 17.32
CA LEU A 59 -6.59 -10.56 17.84
C LEU A 59 -6.93 -10.73 19.33
N HIS A 60 -8.22 -10.70 19.70
CA HIS A 60 -8.66 -10.71 21.09
C HIS A 60 -8.14 -11.90 21.91
N ALA A 61 -7.74 -11.66 23.16
CA ALA A 61 -7.26 -12.71 24.05
C ALA A 61 -8.42 -13.45 24.75
N THR A 62 -8.18 -14.70 25.14
CA THR A 62 -9.12 -15.50 25.94
C THR A 62 -8.57 -15.70 27.35
N TYR A 63 -9.38 -15.39 28.36
CA TYR A 63 -9.08 -15.68 29.78
C TYR A 63 -9.65 -17.04 30.21
N HIS A 64 -8.89 -17.82 30.98
CA HIS A 64 -9.20 -19.23 31.25
C HIS A 64 -9.81 -19.53 32.62
N ALA A 65 -9.96 -18.55 33.52
CA ALA A 65 -10.54 -18.74 34.86
C ALA A 65 -11.94 -18.13 35.03
N GLY A 66 -12.73 -18.03 33.95
CA GLY A 66 -14.07 -17.42 33.96
C GLY A 66 -14.02 -15.96 33.50
N GLU A 67 -14.50 -15.03 34.32
CA GLU A 67 -14.40 -13.59 34.03
C GLU A 67 -13.06 -13.03 34.48
N ALA A 68 -12.42 -12.25 33.61
CA ALA A 68 -11.16 -11.60 33.93
C ALA A 68 -11.36 -10.56 35.05
N ARG A 69 -10.47 -10.60 36.05
CA ARG A 69 -10.53 -9.67 37.19
C ARG A 69 -9.72 -8.41 36.91
N PHE A 70 -10.40 -7.27 36.91
CA PHE A 70 -9.78 -5.95 36.82
C PHE A 70 -9.83 -5.23 38.18
N VAL A 71 -8.74 -4.56 38.55
CA VAL A 71 -8.64 -3.79 39.80
C VAL A 71 -8.21 -2.36 39.49
N GLN A 72 -8.67 -1.42 40.32
CA GLN A 72 -8.21 -0.03 40.25
C GLN A 72 -6.77 0.05 40.78
N ASP A 73 -5.92 0.73 40.03
CA ASP A 73 -4.52 1.03 40.27
C ASP A 73 -4.31 2.56 40.18
N GLU A 74 -3.40 3.08 41.00
CA GLU A 74 -3.15 4.53 41.09
C GLU A 74 -2.39 5.07 39.87
N GLN A 75 -1.59 4.24 39.20
CA GLN A 75 -0.76 4.65 38.07
C GLN A 75 -1.47 4.48 36.72
N PHE A 76 -2.22 3.40 36.54
CA PHE A 76 -2.74 2.99 35.22
C PHE A 76 -4.27 2.86 35.15
N GLY A 77 -5.01 3.28 36.18
CA GLY A 77 -6.47 3.14 36.16
C GLY A 77 -6.88 1.68 36.40
N LYS A 78 -7.67 1.06 35.52
CA LYS A 78 -7.97 -0.37 35.67
C LYS A 78 -6.88 -1.21 35.02
N VAL A 79 -6.49 -2.28 35.72
CA VAL A 79 -5.47 -3.23 35.26
C VAL A 79 -5.93 -4.67 35.47
N LEU A 80 -5.40 -5.61 34.68
CA LEU A 80 -5.68 -7.04 34.86
C LEU A 80 -4.95 -7.56 36.09
N SER A 81 -5.65 -8.25 36.99
CA SER A 81 -5.08 -8.85 38.20
C SER A 81 -5.15 -10.38 38.16
N LEU A 82 -3.98 -11.02 38.10
CA LEU A 82 -3.81 -12.47 38.17
C LEU A 82 -3.43 -12.87 39.61
N ALA A 83 -4.24 -13.73 40.22
CA ALA A 83 -4.08 -14.29 41.56
C ALA A 83 -3.08 -15.47 41.63
N GLY A 84 -2.68 -16.02 40.49
CA GLY A 84 -1.70 -17.12 40.39
C GLY A 84 -2.30 -18.52 40.43
N GLY A 85 -3.58 -18.67 40.07
CA GLY A 85 -4.22 -19.98 39.90
C GLY A 85 -3.79 -20.68 38.59
N SER A 86 -3.94 -22.01 38.50
CA SER A 86 -3.52 -22.79 37.32
C SER A 86 -4.24 -22.43 36.01
N ASN A 87 -5.43 -21.84 36.13
CA ASN A 87 -6.26 -21.36 35.01
C ASN A 87 -6.22 -19.83 34.84
N ASP A 88 -5.43 -19.14 35.67
CA ASP A 88 -5.42 -17.69 35.77
C ASP A 88 -4.39 -17.07 34.80
N TYR A 89 -4.71 -17.15 33.51
CA TYR A 89 -3.83 -16.74 32.41
C TYR A 89 -4.65 -16.38 31.16
N LEU A 90 -3.99 -15.73 30.20
CA LEU A 90 -4.55 -15.43 28.88
C LEU A 90 -3.94 -16.32 27.80
N SER A 91 -4.72 -16.67 26.78
CA SER A 91 -4.22 -17.20 25.50
C SER A 91 -4.53 -16.25 24.36
N LEU A 92 -3.57 -16.07 23.46
CA LEU A 92 -3.75 -15.27 22.24
C LEU A 92 -4.08 -16.16 21.03
N PRO A 93 -4.77 -15.64 20.00
CA PRO A 93 -4.94 -16.34 18.73
C PRO A 93 -3.59 -16.64 18.07
N ALA A 94 -3.45 -17.81 17.44
CA ALA A 94 -2.19 -18.26 16.84
C ALA A 94 -1.71 -17.32 15.71
N GLU A 95 -2.67 -16.65 15.07
CA GLU A 95 -2.52 -15.66 14.01
C GLU A 95 -1.64 -14.47 14.44
N ALA A 96 -1.53 -14.21 15.75
CA ALA A 96 -0.67 -13.16 16.28
C ALA A 96 0.80 -13.34 15.89
N LEU A 97 1.29 -14.57 15.72
CA LEU A 97 2.69 -14.84 15.38
C LEU A 97 2.85 -15.54 14.01
N MET A 98 2.05 -15.14 13.02
CA MET A 98 2.24 -15.59 11.63
C MET A 98 3.30 -14.78 10.90
N ASP A 99 4.16 -15.49 10.15
CA ASP A 99 5.11 -14.95 9.18
C ASP A 99 5.97 -13.80 9.73
N LEU A 100 6.62 -13.99 10.87
CA LEU A 100 7.46 -12.98 11.49
C LEU A 100 8.91 -13.10 11.05
N GLU A 101 9.47 -12.01 10.50
CA GLU A 101 10.91 -11.88 10.37
C GLU A 101 11.55 -11.50 11.71
N SER A 102 10.95 -10.58 12.47
CA SER A 102 11.46 -10.14 13.77
C SER A 102 10.29 -9.87 14.70
N ILE A 103 10.54 -9.85 16.01
CA ILE A 103 9.49 -9.66 17.01
C ILE A 103 9.99 -8.79 18.16
N SER A 104 9.14 -7.85 18.59
CA SER A 104 9.31 -7.16 19.87
C SER A 104 8.07 -7.33 20.74
N ILE A 105 8.27 -7.62 22.02
CA ILE A 105 7.19 -7.69 23.01
C ILE A 105 7.48 -6.67 24.10
N SER A 106 6.47 -5.88 24.49
CA SER A 106 6.59 -4.82 25.50
C SER A 106 5.39 -4.86 26.44
N GLY A 107 5.55 -4.57 27.72
CA GLY A 107 4.42 -4.32 28.61
C GLY A 107 4.81 -4.15 30.07
N TRP A 108 3.82 -3.81 30.89
CA TRP A 108 4.00 -3.54 32.31
C TRP A 108 3.58 -4.73 33.17
N VAL A 109 4.42 -5.06 34.15
CA VAL A 109 4.16 -6.12 35.12
C VAL A 109 4.40 -5.61 36.55
N PHE A 110 3.45 -5.90 37.44
CA PHE A 110 3.58 -5.71 38.89
C PHE A 110 3.55 -7.08 39.56
N LEU A 111 4.70 -7.59 40.00
CA LEU A 111 4.77 -8.89 40.67
C LEU A 111 4.42 -8.78 42.16
N ARG A 112 3.60 -9.71 42.65
CA ARG A 112 3.20 -9.81 44.07
C ARG A 112 3.80 -11.03 44.78
N SER A 113 4.65 -11.79 44.11
CA SER A 113 5.31 -12.98 44.65
C SER A 113 6.75 -13.05 44.16
N ASP A 114 7.64 -13.46 45.06
CA ASP A 114 9.06 -13.74 44.80
C ASP A 114 9.32 -15.18 44.34
N GLN A 115 8.26 -15.97 44.07
CA GLN A 115 8.37 -17.36 43.62
C GLN A 115 9.01 -17.45 42.23
N ALA A 116 10.10 -18.22 42.11
CA ALA A 116 10.75 -18.49 40.82
C ALA A 116 9.89 -19.39 39.92
N GLY A 117 10.12 -19.30 38.60
CA GLY A 117 9.40 -20.11 37.60
C GLY A 117 8.05 -19.55 37.17
N GLN A 118 7.71 -18.30 37.52
CA GLN A 118 6.57 -17.57 36.97
C GLN A 118 6.95 -16.95 35.62
N TYR A 119 6.16 -17.23 34.58
CA TYR A 119 6.44 -16.76 33.21
C TYR A 119 5.50 -15.60 32.88
N TYR A 120 6.07 -14.47 32.44
CA TYR A 120 5.28 -13.31 32.01
C TYR A 120 4.57 -13.60 30.70
N PHE A 121 5.29 -14.18 29.74
CA PHE A 121 4.73 -14.83 28.56
C PHE A 121 5.53 -16.08 28.22
N ASP A 122 4.89 -17.02 27.53
CA ASP A 122 5.51 -18.23 27.00
C ASP A 122 4.82 -18.60 25.67
N PHE A 123 5.52 -18.36 24.56
CA PHE A 123 5.00 -18.47 23.20
C PHE A 123 5.75 -19.53 22.42
N GLY A 124 5.06 -20.49 21.82
CA GLY A 124 5.75 -21.56 21.09
C GLY A 124 4.83 -22.61 20.48
N GLN A 125 5.43 -23.62 19.85
CA GLN A 125 4.70 -24.80 19.37
C GLN A 125 4.50 -25.82 20.50
N ASP A 126 5.52 -25.99 21.34
CA ASP A 126 5.56 -26.96 22.43
C ASP A 126 6.65 -26.60 23.45
N LYS A 127 6.79 -27.45 24.49
CA LYS A 127 7.77 -27.30 25.58
C LYS A 127 9.25 -27.27 25.16
N GLY A 128 9.57 -27.74 23.96
CA GLY A 128 10.91 -27.75 23.38
C GLY A 128 11.10 -26.69 22.31
N ARG A 129 10.06 -25.98 21.87
CA ARG A 129 10.15 -24.92 20.86
C ARG A 129 9.30 -23.74 21.32
N HIS A 130 9.90 -22.87 22.12
CA HIS A 130 9.23 -21.72 22.69
C HIS A 130 10.17 -20.55 22.98
N PHE A 131 9.58 -19.39 23.14
CA PHE A 131 10.20 -18.12 23.48
C PHE A 131 9.45 -17.53 24.68
N PHE A 132 10.19 -17.29 25.77
CA PHE A 132 9.58 -16.85 27.02
C PHE A 132 10.38 -15.76 27.74
N ALA A 133 9.69 -15.05 28.64
CA ALA A 133 10.29 -14.18 29.64
C ALA A 133 9.84 -14.60 31.05
N ALA A 134 10.79 -14.91 31.93
CA ALA A 134 10.57 -15.28 33.33
C ALA A 134 11.15 -14.19 34.25
N PRO A 135 10.32 -13.28 34.81
CA PRO A 135 10.76 -12.09 35.55
C PRO A 135 11.68 -12.31 36.75
N LEU A 136 11.58 -13.47 37.41
CA LEU A 136 12.39 -13.86 38.58
C LEU A 136 13.23 -15.11 38.30
N GLY A 137 13.38 -15.47 37.03
CA GLY A 137 14.10 -16.65 36.58
C GLY A 137 13.28 -17.93 36.61
N THR A 138 13.93 -19.03 36.23
CA THR A 138 13.38 -20.38 36.19
C THR A 138 13.74 -21.17 37.46
N LYS A 139 13.30 -22.42 37.57
CA LYS A 139 13.67 -23.29 38.70
C LYS A 139 15.18 -23.54 38.80
N THR A 140 15.90 -23.46 37.69
CA THR A 140 17.33 -23.78 37.59
C THR A 140 18.22 -22.55 37.42
N GLN A 141 17.67 -21.41 36.99
CA GLN A 141 18.42 -20.19 36.74
C GLN A 141 17.76 -18.99 37.44
N LYS A 142 18.51 -18.32 38.33
CA LYS A 142 18.08 -17.10 39.01
C LYS A 142 18.30 -15.87 38.13
N GLY A 143 17.53 -14.80 38.36
CA GLY A 143 17.59 -13.56 37.58
C GLY A 143 16.50 -13.51 36.51
N LEU A 144 16.05 -12.32 36.11
CA LEU A 144 15.16 -12.14 34.97
C LEU A 144 15.76 -12.85 33.76
N GLN A 145 15.06 -13.86 33.25
CA GLN A 145 15.51 -14.71 32.16
C GLN A 145 14.62 -14.55 30.94
N VAL A 146 15.23 -14.37 29.77
CA VAL A 146 14.57 -14.48 28.47
C VAL A 146 15.28 -15.55 27.67
N GLN A 147 14.53 -16.45 27.04
CA GLN A 147 15.12 -17.57 26.32
C GLN A 147 14.34 -17.94 25.08
N ILE A 148 15.07 -18.31 24.03
CA ILE A 148 14.58 -18.95 22.81
C ILE A 148 15.06 -20.40 22.82
N GLU A 149 14.12 -21.35 22.77
CA GLU A 149 14.35 -22.78 22.65
C GLU A 149 13.95 -23.28 21.26
N VAL A 150 14.76 -24.15 20.66
CA VAL A 150 14.64 -24.56 19.24
C VAL A 150 14.72 -26.08 19.07
N GLY A 151 14.09 -26.83 19.95
CA GLY A 151 14.10 -28.29 19.98
C GLY A 151 15.48 -28.84 20.37
N LYS A 152 15.96 -29.88 19.68
CA LYS A 152 17.31 -30.46 19.90
C LYS A 152 18.48 -29.54 19.45
N GLY A 153 18.20 -28.28 19.13
CA GLY A 153 19.17 -27.28 18.67
C GLY A 153 19.83 -26.49 19.81
N SER A 154 20.43 -25.33 19.48
CA SER A 154 21.04 -24.44 20.47
C SER A 154 20.00 -23.60 21.22
N THR A 155 19.93 -23.77 22.54
CA THR A 155 19.23 -22.84 23.44
C THR A 155 19.97 -21.50 23.50
N LYS A 156 19.25 -20.39 23.40
CA LYS A 156 19.80 -19.04 23.61
C LYS A 156 19.05 -18.35 24.73
N ALA A 157 19.73 -18.19 25.86
CA ALA A 157 19.19 -17.55 27.05
C ALA A 157 19.98 -16.29 27.39
N MET A 158 19.30 -15.34 28.00
CA MET A 158 19.85 -14.12 28.54
C MET A 158 19.33 -13.96 29.97
N VAL A 159 20.22 -13.57 30.88
CA VAL A 159 19.92 -13.41 32.30
C VAL A 159 20.36 -12.03 32.74
N SER A 160 19.51 -11.35 33.50
CA SER A 160 19.82 -10.10 34.19
C SER A 160 19.34 -10.18 35.66
N PRO A 161 19.62 -9.19 36.52
CA PRO A 161 19.09 -9.18 37.88
C PRO A 161 17.56 -9.29 37.92
N ASN A 162 17.01 -9.82 39.02
CA ASN A 162 15.56 -9.91 39.22
C ASN A 162 14.90 -8.52 39.09
N ILE A 163 13.68 -8.50 38.54
CA ILE A 163 12.86 -7.29 38.63
C ILE A 163 12.36 -7.07 40.06
N ALA A 164 12.03 -5.83 40.39
CA ALA A 164 11.46 -5.50 41.69
C ALA A 164 10.07 -6.13 41.88
N ILE A 165 9.83 -6.71 43.06
CA ILE A 165 8.48 -7.10 43.49
C ILE A 165 7.76 -5.90 44.11
N ASN A 166 6.44 -5.94 44.12
CA ASN A 166 5.56 -4.89 44.64
C ASN A 166 5.81 -3.50 44.02
N LYS A 167 6.22 -3.48 42.75
CA LYS A 167 6.44 -2.28 41.96
C LYS A 167 6.11 -2.57 40.49
N TRP A 168 5.56 -1.58 39.79
CA TRP A 168 5.42 -1.63 38.34
C TRP A 168 6.80 -1.60 37.66
N VAL A 169 7.03 -2.54 36.76
CA VAL A 169 8.23 -2.64 35.94
C VAL A 169 7.82 -2.78 34.49
N HIS A 170 8.41 -1.97 33.61
CA HIS A 170 8.23 -2.10 32.18
C HIS A 170 9.27 -3.07 31.62
N LEU A 171 8.81 -4.14 30.98
CA LEU A 171 9.65 -5.13 30.30
C LEU A 171 9.48 -4.98 28.79
N ALA A 172 10.61 -4.95 28.07
CA ALA A 172 10.60 -5.11 26.62
C ALA A 172 11.68 -6.11 26.18
N VAL A 173 11.35 -6.93 25.19
CA VAL A 173 12.23 -7.92 24.59
C VAL A 173 12.19 -7.75 23.08
N VAL A 174 13.36 -7.67 22.45
CA VAL A 174 13.53 -7.44 21.01
C VAL A 174 14.34 -8.58 20.41
N VAL A 175 13.75 -9.28 19.44
CA VAL A 175 14.41 -10.27 18.60
C VAL A 175 14.58 -9.68 17.21
N ASP A 176 15.83 -9.45 16.81
CA ASP A 176 16.23 -8.91 15.51
C ASP A 176 16.97 -10.01 14.74
N ILE A 177 16.26 -10.67 13.81
CA ILE A 177 16.79 -11.76 12.99
C ILE A 177 17.90 -11.26 12.03
N PRO A 178 17.74 -10.15 11.29
CA PRO A 178 18.83 -9.58 10.49
C PRO A 178 20.13 -9.32 11.27
N SER A 179 20.05 -8.86 12.53
CA SER A 179 21.21 -8.66 13.40
C SER A 179 21.67 -9.90 14.16
N LYS A 180 20.91 -11.00 14.07
CA LYS A 180 21.07 -12.20 14.90
C LYS A 180 21.19 -11.85 16.39
N SER A 181 20.33 -10.96 16.89
CA SER A 181 20.40 -10.48 18.28
C SER A 181 19.08 -10.55 19.04
N LEU A 182 19.18 -10.86 20.33
CA LEU A 182 18.11 -10.78 21.31
C LEU A 182 18.52 -9.75 22.39
N THR A 183 17.73 -8.70 22.55
CA THR A 183 17.97 -7.61 23.52
C THR A 183 16.81 -7.50 24.51
N MET A 184 17.11 -7.20 25.76
CA MET A 184 16.11 -7.01 26.82
C MET A 184 16.27 -5.68 27.52
N TYR A 185 15.14 -5.08 27.83
CA TYR A 185 15.02 -3.78 28.47
C TYR A 185 14.16 -3.87 29.72
N VAL A 186 14.58 -3.14 30.76
CA VAL A 186 13.84 -2.92 32.01
C VAL A 186 13.74 -1.41 32.22
N ASP A 187 12.51 -0.89 32.37
CA ASP A 187 12.24 0.54 32.54
C ASP A 187 12.96 1.41 31.50
N SER A 188 12.81 1.02 30.22
CA SER A 188 13.45 1.60 29.00
C SER A 188 14.97 1.43 28.86
N LYS A 189 15.66 0.84 29.85
CA LYS A 189 17.12 0.68 29.82
C LYS A 189 17.50 -0.74 29.36
N PRO A 190 18.44 -0.90 28.42
CA PRO A 190 18.94 -2.22 28.08
C PRO A 190 19.63 -2.85 29.29
N VAL A 191 19.27 -4.08 29.61
CA VAL A 191 19.82 -4.85 30.75
C VAL A 191 20.57 -6.10 30.30
N GLY A 192 20.51 -6.43 29.01
CA GLY A 192 21.29 -7.49 28.40
C GLY A 192 21.09 -7.56 26.89
N GLU A 193 22.06 -8.16 26.21
CA GLU A 193 22.00 -8.56 24.81
C GLU A 193 22.70 -9.91 24.64
N THR A 194 22.19 -10.76 23.76
CA THR A 194 22.87 -11.97 23.29
C THR A 194 22.83 -12.05 21.77
N LYS A 195 23.87 -12.66 21.18
CA LYS A 195 24.04 -12.82 19.73
C LYS A 195 23.89 -14.28 19.32
N ASP A 196 23.90 -14.50 18.00
CA ASP A 196 23.81 -15.82 17.38
C ASP A 196 22.50 -16.54 17.77
N ILE A 197 21.39 -15.79 17.78
CA ILE A 197 20.04 -16.37 17.84
C ILE A 197 19.76 -17.18 16.56
N PRO A 198 18.69 -17.99 16.52
CA PRO A 198 18.31 -18.71 15.31
C PRO A 198 18.20 -17.78 14.09
N SER A 199 18.51 -18.30 12.91
CA SER A 199 18.40 -17.54 11.67
C SER A 199 16.95 -17.21 11.28
N GLU A 200 15.97 -17.93 11.84
CA GLU A 200 14.55 -17.75 11.55
C GLU A 200 13.69 -17.96 12.80
N LEU A 201 12.60 -17.18 12.92
CA LEU A 201 11.58 -17.39 13.94
C LEU A 201 10.69 -18.61 13.67
N THR A 202 10.60 -19.07 12.42
CA THR A 202 9.89 -20.31 12.07
C THR A 202 10.49 -21.54 12.75
N ALA A 203 11.76 -21.50 13.15
CA ALA A 203 12.38 -22.55 13.95
C ALA A 203 11.74 -22.68 15.35
N VAL A 204 11.12 -21.61 15.86
CA VAL A 204 10.43 -21.54 17.15
C VAL A 204 8.93 -21.71 16.96
N PHE A 205 8.32 -20.90 16.10
CA PHE A 205 6.86 -20.82 15.96
C PHE A 205 6.27 -21.73 14.87
N GLY A 206 7.11 -22.32 14.02
CA GLY A 206 6.68 -23.10 12.86
C GLY A 206 6.26 -22.21 11.69
N GLN A 207 5.76 -22.84 10.63
CA GLN A 207 5.16 -22.15 9.49
C GLN A 207 3.79 -21.53 9.87
N ALA A 208 3.19 -20.78 8.94
CA ALA A 208 1.92 -20.09 9.13
C ALA A 208 0.82 -20.98 9.75
N ASP A 209 0.66 -22.21 9.25
CA ASP A 209 -0.34 -23.21 9.64
C ASP A 209 0.03 -24.04 10.89
N ALA A 210 1.25 -23.89 11.40
CA ALA A 210 1.70 -24.62 12.59
C ALA A 210 0.84 -24.28 13.81
N LYS A 211 0.52 -25.30 14.62
CA LYS A 211 -0.16 -25.13 15.90
C LYS A 211 0.74 -24.35 16.87
N LYS A 212 0.22 -23.24 17.38
CA LYS A 212 0.93 -22.35 18.31
C LYS A 212 0.14 -22.24 19.63
N GLN A 213 0.86 -22.10 20.73
CA GLN A 213 0.31 -21.82 22.05
C GLN A 213 0.96 -20.53 22.55
N LEU A 214 0.15 -19.49 22.71
CA LEU A 214 0.61 -18.15 23.05
C LEU A 214 0.02 -17.74 24.40
N PHE A 215 0.76 -17.97 25.49
CA PHE A 215 0.27 -17.71 26.83
C PHE A 215 0.87 -16.45 27.46
N ILE A 216 0.03 -15.63 28.09
CA ILE A 216 0.44 -14.55 28.99
C ILE A 216 0.10 -14.99 30.42
N GLY A 217 1.11 -14.98 31.30
CA GLY A 217 0.99 -15.36 32.71
C GLY A 217 1.07 -16.86 33.02
N LYS A 218 1.38 -17.71 32.03
CA LYS A 218 1.52 -19.17 32.18
C LYS A 218 2.66 -19.71 31.32
N SER A 219 3.32 -20.76 31.81
CA SER A 219 4.34 -21.50 31.05
C SER A 219 3.75 -22.65 30.24
N LEU A 220 4.40 -22.98 29.12
CA LEU A 220 4.19 -24.20 28.35
C LEU A 220 4.77 -25.44 29.05
N LEU A 221 5.68 -25.24 30.02
CA LEU A 221 6.28 -26.30 30.81
C LEU A 221 5.34 -26.75 31.94
N PRO A 222 5.23 -28.06 32.21
CA PRO A 222 4.45 -28.55 33.34
C PRO A 222 5.05 -28.08 34.67
N ASP A 223 4.24 -28.10 35.73
CA ASP A 223 4.64 -27.84 37.12
C ASP A 223 5.26 -26.47 37.38
N HIS A 224 5.02 -25.48 36.51
CA HIS A 224 5.42 -24.09 36.72
C HIS A 224 4.24 -23.26 37.27
N PRO A 225 4.47 -22.37 38.26
CA PRO A 225 3.43 -21.52 38.80
C PRO A 225 2.95 -20.49 37.76
N ALA A 226 1.64 -20.22 37.74
CA ALA A 226 1.11 -19.07 37.02
C ALA A 226 1.56 -17.77 37.72
N ILE A 227 1.57 -16.67 36.96
CA ILE A 227 2.00 -15.37 37.50
C ILE A 227 1.01 -14.86 38.55
N LYS A 228 1.53 -14.41 39.68
CA LYS A 228 0.77 -13.69 40.72
C LYS A 228 1.14 -12.22 40.68
N GLY A 229 0.32 -11.42 40.02
CA GLY A 229 0.64 -10.02 39.74
C GLY A 229 -0.48 -9.24 39.05
N MET A 230 -0.14 -8.02 38.61
CA MET A 230 -0.99 -7.21 37.73
C MET A 230 -0.27 -6.95 36.41
N LEU A 231 -1.04 -6.87 35.32
CA LEU A 231 -0.53 -6.61 33.97
C LEU A 231 -1.21 -5.36 33.38
N HIS A 232 -0.46 -4.57 32.63
CA HIS A 232 -0.97 -3.42 31.90
C HIS A 232 -0.25 -3.26 30.54
N ASP A 233 -1.01 -2.86 29.51
CA ASP A 233 -0.50 -2.46 28.20
C ASP A 233 0.51 -3.45 27.57
N PHE A 234 0.09 -4.70 27.36
CA PHE A 234 0.88 -5.74 26.70
C PHE A 234 0.83 -5.56 25.18
N ARG A 235 1.97 -5.46 24.52
CA ARG A 235 2.10 -5.15 23.10
C ARG A 235 3.02 -6.12 22.37
N ILE A 236 2.66 -6.47 21.14
CA ILE A 236 3.46 -7.30 20.23
C ILE A 236 3.68 -6.51 18.94
N TYR A 237 4.91 -6.49 18.45
CA TYR A 237 5.31 -5.83 17.21
C TYR A 237 6.05 -6.80 16.29
N ARG A 238 5.83 -6.66 14.97
CA ARG A 238 6.51 -7.43 13.91
C ARG A 238 7.84 -6.83 13.44
N VAL A 239 8.30 -5.80 14.14
CA VAL A 239 9.54 -5.08 13.85
C VAL A 239 10.47 -5.10 15.07
N PRO A 240 11.80 -5.07 14.87
CA PRO A 240 12.72 -4.85 15.97
C PRO A 240 12.61 -3.39 16.43
N LEU A 241 12.12 -3.15 17.65
CA LEU A 241 11.98 -1.80 18.18
C LEU A 241 13.33 -1.20 18.56
N SER A 242 13.53 0.06 18.21
CA SER A 242 14.71 0.80 18.63
C SER A 242 14.64 1.19 20.11
N ARG A 243 15.79 1.53 20.70
CA ARG A 243 15.86 2.04 22.08
C ARG A 243 14.97 3.27 22.27
N LYS A 244 14.93 4.16 21.27
CA LYS A 244 14.10 5.37 21.30
C LYS A 244 12.61 5.04 21.30
N GLN A 245 12.17 4.07 20.51
CA GLN A 245 10.77 3.64 20.47
C GLN A 245 10.35 3.00 21.80
N ILE A 246 11.20 2.14 22.38
CA ILE A 246 10.95 1.54 23.70
C ILE A 246 10.87 2.60 24.81
N ALA A 247 11.75 3.60 24.76
CA ALA A 247 11.68 4.74 25.67
C ALA A 247 10.39 5.56 25.46
N GLY A 248 9.97 5.76 24.21
CA GLY A 248 8.70 6.40 23.87
C GLY A 248 7.51 5.71 24.53
N ILE A 249 7.38 4.38 24.32
CA ILE A 249 6.34 3.56 24.96
C ILE A 249 6.36 3.73 26.49
N TYR A 250 7.54 3.63 27.10
CA TYR A 250 7.71 3.75 28.55
C TYR A 250 7.26 5.11 29.09
N TYR A 251 7.73 6.21 28.49
CA TYR A 251 7.44 7.55 29.00
C TYR A 251 6.01 8.00 28.67
N ASN A 252 5.45 7.58 27.55
CA ASN A 252 4.07 7.93 27.18
C ASN A 252 3.05 7.26 28.10
N ALA A 253 3.32 6.03 28.57
CA ALA A 253 2.46 5.38 29.56
C ALA A 253 2.50 6.06 30.95
N LEU A 254 3.55 6.81 31.28
CA LEU A 254 3.73 7.47 32.59
C LEU A 254 3.25 8.93 32.63
N LYS A 255 2.89 9.52 31.48
CA LYS A 255 2.31 10.86 31.41
C LYS A 255 0.78 10.73 31.47
N ASP A 256 0.09 11.59 32.23
CA ASP A 256 -1.35 11.77 32.06
C ASP A 256 -1.60 12.13 30.59
N LEU A 257 -2.27 11.25 29.85
CA LEU A 257 -2.47 11.29 28.40
C LEU A 257 -3.32 12.50 27.97
N HIS A 258 -2.72 13.69 27.99
CA HIS A 258 -3.23 14.88 27.33
C HIS A 258 -2.04 15.64 26.72
N GLU A 259 -1.56 15.20 25.55
CA GLU A 259 -0.93 16.10 24.58
C GLU A 259 -0.66 15.36 23.24
N ASP A 260 -1.30 15.87 22.18
CA ASP A 260 -1.20 15.46 20.76
C ASP A 260 0.20 15.63 20.13
N SER A 261 1.25 15.78 20.94
CA SER A 261 2.62 16.00 20.46
C SER A 261 3.45 14.72 20.54
N ALA A 262 3.01 13.67 19.84
CA ALA A 262 3.96 12.66 19.39
C ALA A 262 4.85 13.33 18.32
N ASN A 263 5.94 13.95 18.76
CA ASN A 263 7.01 14.38 17.85
C ASN A 263 7.48 13.13 17.10
N MET A 264 6.96 12.95 15.89
CA MET A 264 7.31 11.97 14.87
C MET A 264 8.75 12.21 14.39
N GLY A 265 9.70 12.14 15.32
CA GLY A 265 11.11 12.28 15.00
C GLY A 265 11.56 11.08 14.16
N LYS A 266 12.45 11.34 13.20
CA LYS A 266 13.17 10.34 12.39
C LYS A 266 13.45 9.06 13.21
N THR A 267 13.00 7.90 12.71
CA THR A 267 13.40 6.59 13.24
C THR A 267 14.92 6.47 13.16
N GLU A 268 15.55 5.79 14.12
CA GLU A 268 17.01 5.55 14.06
C GLU A 268 17.37 4.82 12.77
N ASP A 269 18.40 5.31 12.07
CA ASP A 269 18.86 4.73 10.81
C ASP A 269 19.67 3.47 11.10
N ASP A 270 19.25 2.36 10.50
CA ASP A 270 19.88 1.05 10.63
C ASP A 270 20.43 0.53 9.29
N LEU A 271 20.36 1.35 8.24
CA LEU A 271 21.00 1.07 6.97
C LEU A 271 22.46 1.58 6.97
N PRO A 272 23.33 1.00 6.13
CA PRO A 272 24.70 1.48 5.98
C PRO A 272 24.76 2.95 5.56
N SER A 273 25.54 3.78 6.25
CA SER A 273 25.71 5.19 5.83
C SER A 273 26.79 5.32 4.76
N PHE A 274 26.48 6.04 3.69
CA PHE A 274 27.45 6.43 2.66
C PHE A 274 27.75 7.93 2.75
N SER A 275 28.97 8.34 2.41
CA SER A 275 29.30 9.76 2.33
C SER A 275 28.57 10.42 1.16
N LEU A 276 27.83 11.49 1.44
CA LEU A 276 27.08 12.27 0.45
C LEU A 276 27.97 12.92 -0.63
N SER A 277 29.28 13.09 -0.35
CA SER A 277 30.25 13.67 -1.29
C SER A 277 31.13 12.64 -2.00
N LYS A 278 30.97 11.35 -1.69
CA LYS A 278 31.75 10.29 -2.33
C LYS A 278 31.01 9.81 -3.58
N ALA A 279 31.63 10.01 -4.73
CA ALA A 279 31.04 9.59 -5.99
C ALA A 279 31.02 8.06 -6.08
N GLN A 280 29.90 7.51 -6.52
CA GLN A 280 29.61 6.07 -6.58
C GLN A 280 29.08 5.69 -7.96
N LEU A 281 29.22 4.42 -8.36
CA LEU A 281 28.81 3.90 -9.67
C LEU A 281 29.33 4.81 -10.82
N TYR A 282 28.48 5.14 -11.80
CA TYR A 282 28.85 5.98 -12.94
C TYR A 282 29.22 7.42 -12.54
N ASN A 283 28.73 7.93 -11.40
CA ASN A 283 29.08 9.27 -10.93
C ASN A 283 30.57 9.40 -10.58
N ALA A 284 31.28 8.29 -10.29
CA ALA A 284 32.73 8.29 -10.09
C ALA A 284 33.53 8.63 -11.36
N TYR A 285 32.88 8.59 -12.52
CA TYR A 285 33.44 8.93 -13.83
C TYR A 285 32.88 10.24 -14.38
N LEU A 286 31.90 10.86 -13.71
CA LEU A 286 31.21 12.05 -14.18
C LEU A 286 32.08 13.31 -14.01
N GLN A 287 32.21 14.10 -15.09
CA GLN A 287 32.98 15.35 -15.11
C GLN A 287 32.08 16.59 -15.12
N HIS A 288 30.98 16.53 -15.87
CA HIS A 288 30.08 17.67 -16.06
C HIS A 288 28.64 17.21 -16.25
N VAL A 289 27.69 18.03 -15.78
CA VAL A 289 26.26 17.90 -16.04
C VAL A 289 25.78 19.19 -16.67
N GLY A 290 25.10 19.07 -17.81
CA GLY A 290 24.58 20.23 -18.53
C GLY A 290 23.57 21.02 -17.71
N ASN A 291 23.51 22.33 -17.96
CA ASN A 291 22.38 23.14 -17.49
C ASN A 291 21.14 22.85 -18.33
N VAL A 292 19.97 23.09 -17.76
CA VAL A 292 18.69 22.93 -18.45
C VAL A 292 17.98 24.28 -18.52
N ALA A 293 17.20 24.49 -19.58
CA ALA A 293 16.28 25.61 -19.70
C ALA A 293 14.86 25.06 -19.70
N VAL A 294 14.00 25.63 -18.86
CA VAL A 294 12.59 25.24 -18.76
C VAL A 294 11.71 26.47 -18.79
N GLU A 295 10.50 26.31 -19.31
CA GLU A 295 9.50 27.36 -19.34
C GLU A 295 8.32 26.95 -18.47
N THR A 296 7.69 27.93 -17.85
CA THR A 296 6.45 27.77 -17.10
C THR A 296 5.59 29.03 -17.24
N GLU A 297 4.39 29.01 -16.68
CA GLU A 297 3.46 30.13 -16.69
C GLU A 297 3.27 30.72 -15.28
N ILE A 298 2.82 31.99 -15.22
CA ILE A 298 2.50 32.65 -13.94
C ILE A 298 1.56 31.77 -13.10
N GLY A 299 2.00 31.43 -11.90
CA GLY A 299 1.29 30.63 -10.90
C GLY A 299 1.56 29.12 -10.96
N GLU A 300 2.29 28.61 -11.96
CA GLU A 300 2.58 27.18 -12.12
C GLU A 300 4.08 26.89 -11.97
N LEU A 301 4.44 25.97 -11.08
CA LEU A 301 5.83 25.57 -10.92
C LEU A 301 6.32 24.80 -12.16
N PRO A 302 7.58 24.98 -12.57
CA PRO A 302 8.13 24.27 -13.72
C PRO A 302 8.25 22.77 -13.45
N ARG A 303 8.07 21.96 -14.49
CA ARG A 303 8.46 20.54 -14.47
C ARG A 303 9.94 20.42 -14.85
N LEU A 304 10.78 20.10 -13.87
CA LEU A 304 12.22 19.96 -14.07
C LEU A 304 12.58 18.52 -14.46
N PRO A 305 13.45 18.31 -15.46
CA PRO A 305 13.84 16.95 -15.85
C PRO A 305 14.66 16.30 -14.74
N SER A 306 14.20 15.16 -14.24
CA SER A 306 14.90 14.40 -13.20
C SER A 306 16.23 13.80 -13.67
N TYR A 307 16.39 13.58 -14.98
CA TYR A 307 17.60 13.04 -15.60
C TYR A 307 18.14 13.99 -16.67
N VAL A 308 19.42 14.34 -16.58
CA VAL A 308 20.11 15.30 -17.46
C VAL A 308 21.31 14.65 -18.12
N ALA A 309 21.70 15.10 -19.31
CA ALA A 309 22.89 14.60 -19.99
C ALA A 309 24.18 14.90 -19.17
N GLY A 310 25.01 13.87 -18.99
CA GLY A 310 26.32 13.97 -18.35
C GLY A 310 27.47 13.78 -19.36
N THR A 311 28.64 14.32 -19.02
CA THR A 311 29.90 14.03 -19.70
C THR A 311 30.83 13.27 -18.76
N TYR A 312 31.36 12.15 -19.22
CA TYR A 312 32.16 11.22 -18.42
C TYR A 312 33.62 11.20 -18.88
N LYS A 313 34.53 10.94 -17.95
CA LYS A 313 35.98 10.83 -18.22
C LYS A 313 36.28 9.65 -19.14
N ASP A 314 37.48 9.66 -19.73
CA ASP A 314 38.02 8.55 -20.53
C ASP A 314 37.16 8.12 -21.73
N LYS A 315 36.36 9.05 -22.27
CA LYS A 315 35.40 8.80 -23.38
C LYS A 315 34.34 7.73 -23.05
N MET A 316 34.12 7.45 -21.76
CA MET A 316 33.05 6.57 -21.33
C MET A 316 31.69 7.14 -21.79
N VAL A 317 30.84 6.28 -22.33
CA VAL A 317 29.43 6.61 -22.59
C VAL A 317 28.65 6.18 -21.36
N GLY A 318 28.29 7.13 -20.50
CA GLY A 318 27.49 6.87 -19.30
C GLY A 318 26.00 7.15 -19.49
N PRO A 319 25.16 6.77 -18.52
CA PRO A 319 23.71 7.02 -18.55
C PRO A 319 23.38 8.52 -18.43
N LYS A 320 22.09 8.87 -18.51
CA LYS A 320 21.66 10.20 -18.05
C LYS A 320 21.84 10.30 -16.53
N VAL A 321 22.24 11.47 -16.05
CA VAL A 321 22.56 11.73 -14.64
C VAL A 321 21.30 12.12 -13.88
N ARG A 322 21.03 11.44 -12.76
CA ARG A 322 19.98 11.84 -11.82
C ARG A 322 20.36 13.17 -11.15
N VAL A 323 19.49 14.17 -11.28
CA VAL A 323 19.61 15.46 -10.61
C VAL A 323 18.48 15.60 -9.60
N ILE A 324 18.83 15.92 -8.36
CA ILE A 324 17.86 16.22 -7.30
C ILE A 324 17.69 17.74 -7.27
N TRP A 325 16.53 18.20 -7.73
CA TRP A 325 16.15 19.61 -7.72
C TRP A 325 15.48 19.97 -6.38
N PRO A 326 15.62 21.22 -5.90
CA PRO A 326 14.79 21.74 -4.81
C PRO A 326 13.30 21.58 -5.12
N SER A 327 12.52 21.11 -4.13
CA SER A 327 11.07 20.95 -4.23
C SER A 327 10.37 21.98 -3.32
N PRO A 328 10.01 23.17 -3.83
CA PRO A 328 9.35 24.20 -3.02
C PRO A 328 7.97 23.74 -2.53
N THR A 329 7.53 24.27 -1.38
CA THR A 329 6.23 23.95 -0.74
C THR A 329 5.09 24.86 -1.22
N ASP A 330 5.41 25.87 -2.02
CA ASP A 330 4.47 26.84 -2.59
C ASP A 330 4.91 27.24 -4.01
N ASN A 331 4.12 28.09 -4.67
CA ASN A 331 4.37 28.62 -6.01
C ASN A 331 4.79 30.11 -6.01
N SER A 332 5.31 30.65 -4.90
CA SER A 332 5.67 32.07 -4.77
C SER A 332 6.70 32.52 -5.82
N ALA A 333 7.63 31.64 -6.20
CA ALA A 333 8.68 31.90 -7.18
C ALA A 333 8.18 32.15 -8.62
N VAL A 334 6.92 31.86 -8.90
CA VAL A 334 6.33 31.95 -10.25
C VAL A 334 5.10 32.87 -10.30
N LEU A 335 4.87 33.72 -9.29
CA LEU A 335 3.72 34.64 -9.28
C LEU A 335 3.86 35.82 -10.25
N GLU A 336 5.07 36.07 -10.75
CA GLU A 336 5.37 37.13 -11.72
C GLU A 336 6.17 36.58 -12.91
N ALA A 337 5.99 37.20 -14.09
CA ALA A 337 6.78 36.86 -15.26
C ALA A 337 8.24 37.29 -15.09
N GLY A 338 9.17 36.48 -15.59
CA GLY A 338 10.59 36.76 -15.44
C GLY A 338 11.45 35.51 -15.63
N THR A 339 12.72 35.61 -15.26
CA THR A 339 13.66 34.49 -15.30
C THR A 339 14.34 34.34 -13.95
N TYR A 340 14.43 33.11 -13.45
CA TYR A 340 15.19 32.79 -12.25
C TYR A 340 15.98 31.49 -12.45
N THR A 341 16.92 31.21 -11.56
CA THR A 341 17.76 30.02 -11.63
C THR A 341 17.55 29.14 -10.41
N ILE A 342 17.37 27.85 -10.64
CA ILE A 342 17.34 26.80 -9.61
C ILE A 342 18.65 26.03 -9.70
N THR A 343 19.24 25.71 -8.55
CA THR A 343 20.45 24.88 -8.46
C THR A 343 20.08 23.50 -7.95
N GLY A 344 20.36 22.46 -8.75
CA GLY A 344 20.21 21.07 -8.36
C GLY A 344 21.48 20.49 -7.74
N ARG A 345 21.37 19.29 -7.18
CA ARG A 345 22.50 18.49 -6.70
C ARG A 345 22.58 17.14 -7.41
N VAL A 346 23.79 16.63 -7.59
CA VAL A 346 24.02 15.28 -8.13
C VAL A 346 24.52 14.37 -7.00
N PRO A 347 23.82 13.28 -6.67
CA PRO A 347 24.17 12.39 -5.56
C PRO A 347 25.63 11.92 -5.60
N GLY A 348 26.33 12.00 -4.46
CA GLY A 348 27.73 11.58 -4.35
C GLY A 348 28.74 12.56 -4.93
N THR A 349 28.36 13.77 -5.36
CA THR A 349 29.30 14.71 -6.00
C THR A 349 29.06 16.15 -5.54
N ASP A 350 30.04 17.02 -5.78
CA ASP A 350 29.91 18.47 -5.58
C ASP A 350 29.32 19.20 -6.80
N LEU A 351 28.82 18.47 -7.81
CA LEU A 351 28.27 19.06 -9.03
C LEU A 351 26.90 19.71 -8.78
N GLN A 352 26.76 20.93 -9.28
CA GLN A 352 25.59 21.80 -9.08
C GLN A 352 24.99 22.27 -10.42
N PRO A 353 24.33 21.38 -11.17
CA PRO A 353 23.67 21.77 -12.43
C PRO A 353 22.62 22.86 -12.18
N LYS A 354 22.45 23.75 -13.15
CA LYS A 354 21.50 24.87 -13.06
C LYS A 354 20.32 24.66 -14.01
N ALA A 355 19.13 24.98 -13.53
CA ALA A 355 17.93 25.12 -14.35
C ALA A 355 17.59 26.60 -14.47
N VAL A 356 17.60 27.14 -15.69
CA VAL A 356 17.12 28.49 -15.99
C VAL A 356 15.62 28.39 -16.29
N VAL A 357 14.81 28.93 -15.39
CA VAL A 357 13.34 28.92 -15.50
C VAL A 357 12.87 30.24 -16.08
N THR A 358 12.12 30.19 -17.17
CA THR A 358 11.45 31.35 -17.75
C THR A 358 9.95 31.28 -17.45
N VAL A 359 9.46 32.21 -16.63
CA VAL A 359 8.04 32.37 -16.31
C VAL A 359 7.39 33.31 -17.33
N LYS A 360 6.50 32.76 -18.15
CA LYS A 360 5.72 33.48 -19.15
C LYS A 360 4.42 33.98 -18.55
N GLY A 361 3.78 34.96 -19.22
CA GLY A 361 2.43 35.41 -18.86
C GLY A 361 1.41 34.26 -18.86
N ARG A 362 0.27 34.44 -18.19
CA ARG A 362 -0.78 33.40 -18.10
C ARG A 362 -1.26 33.01 -19.49
N GLY A 363 -1.07 31.75 -19.86
CA GLY A 363 -1.64 31.15 -21.07
C GLY A 363 -3.04 30.62 -20.82
N LYS A 364 -3.75 30.25 -21.90
CA LYS A 364 -4.90 29.34 -21.77
C LYS A 364 -4.37 27.95 -21.50
N SER A 365 -4.82 27.31 -20.43
CA SER A 365 -4.47 25.93 -20.10
C SER A 365 -4.76 25.00 -21.30
N LYS A 366 -3.72 24.32 -21.81
CA LYS A 366 -3.83 23.33 -22.88
C LYS A 366 -3.79 21.94 -22.26
N THR A 367 -4.94 21.37 -21.94
CA THR A 367 -5.06 19.97 -21.49
C THR A 367 -5.57 19.08 -22.63
N PRO A 368 -5.13 17.82 -22.71
CA PRO A 368 -5.55 16.91 -23.77
C PRO A 368 -7.00 16.45 -23.59
N SER A 369 -7.67 16.08 -24.68
CA SER A 369 -8.96 15.39 -24.64
C SER A 369 -8.76 13.87 -24.64
N SER A 370 -9.68 13.11 -24.06
CA SER A 370 -9.64 11.64 -24.12
C SER A 370 -9.84 11.14 -25.55
N LYS A 371 -8.84 10.41 -26.07
CA LYS A 371 -8.78 9.89 -27.45
C LYS A 371 -8.98 8.38 -27.53
N LEU A 372 -8.63 7.65 -26.47
CA LEU A 372 -8.73 6.20 -26.43
C LEU A 372 -9.80 5.71 -25.47
N ALA A 373 -10.14 4.43 -25.61
CA ALA A 373 -10.89 3.61 -24.67
C ALA A 373 -10.17 2.27 -24.48
N ALA A 374 -10.32 1.67 -23.29
CA ALA A 374 -9.92 0.29 -23.06
C ALA A 374 -10.90 -0.67 -23.77
N PHE A 375 -10.47 -1.90 -24.04
CA PHE A 375 -11.37 -2.98 -24.44
C PHE A 375 -12.04 -3.60 -23.21
N ASP A 376 -13.26 -4.12 -23.38
CA ASP A 376 -13.95 -4.83 -22.31
C ASP A 376 -13.23 -6.16 -21.99
N LEU A 377 -13.34 -6.61 -20.74
CA LEU A 377 -12.62 -7.81 -20.28
C LEU A 377 -12.99 -9.09 -21.05
N ASN A 378 -14.21 -9.16 -21.60
CA ASN A 378 -14.69 -10.28 -22.40
C ASN A 378 -14.15 -10.26 -23.85
N GLN A 379 -13.54 -9.15 -24.29
CA GLN A 379 -12.93 -9.01 -25.61
C GLN A 379 -11.46 -9.41 -25.61
N VAL A 380 -10.83 -9.61 -24.45
CA VAL A 380 -9.41 -9.96 -24.36
C VAL A 380 -9.26 -11.22 -23.54
N ALA A 381 -8.88 -12.32 -24.20
CA ALA A 381 -8.54 -13.58 -23.55
C ALA A 381 -7.03 -13.68 -23.34
N LEU A 382 -6.60 -14.13 -22.16
CA LEU A 382 -5.21 -14.53 -21.90
C LEU A 382 -4.98 -15.94 -22.46
N ASN A 383 -3.87 -16.12 -23.18
CA ASN A 383 -3.47 -17.40 -23.75
C ASN A 383 -2.25 -17.97 -23.01
N VAL A 384 -2.00 -19.27 -23.22
CA VAL A 384 -0.69 -19.88 -22.92
C VAL A 384 0.41 -19.22 -23.75
N ASP A 385 1.66 -19.41 -23.33
CA ASP A 385 2.82 -18.90 -24.05
C ASP A 385 3.05 -19.61 -25.40
N ALA A 386 4.02 -19.14 -26.18
CA ALA A 386 4.34 -19.72 -27.50
C ALA A 386 4.90 -21.14 -27.43
N GLN A 387 5.20 -21.66 -26.23
CA GLN A 387 5.59 -23.04 -25.98
C GLN A 387 4.49 -23.84 -25.24
N GLU A 388 3.26 -23.34 -25.25
CA GLU A 388 2.07 -23.95 -24.63
C GLU A 388 2.13 -24.10 -23.10
N HIS A 389 2.94 -23.29 -22.42
CA HIS A 389 2.94 -23.23 -20.95
C HIS A 389 1.95 -22.19 -20.41
N GLU A 390 1.39 -22.44 -19.23
CA GLU A 390 0.67 -21.41 -18.51
C GLU A 390 1.59 -20.24 -18.18
N THR A 391 1.11 -19.02 -18.43
CA THR A 391 1.83 -17.81 -18.07
C THR A 391 1.57 -17.48 -16.60
N LYS A 392 2.46 -16.69 -15.98
CA LYS A 392 2.22 -16.21 -14.61
C LYS A 392 0.92 -15.44 -14.44
N PHE A 393 0.43 -14.82 -15.52
CA PHE A 393 -0.87 -14.15 -15.56
C PHE A 393 -2.03 -15.14 -15.42
N ILE A 394 -1.98 -16.28 -16.14
CA ILE A 394 -2.97 -17.36 -16.04
C ILE A 394 -2.91 -18.00 -14.66
N GLU A 395 -1.73 -18.40 -14.20
CA GLU A 395 -1.54 -19.02 -12.88
C GLU A 395 -2.14 -18.17 -11.77
N ASN A 396 -1.80 -16.87 -11.73
CA ASN A 396 -2.29 -15.96 -10.70
C ASN A 396 -3.78 -15.65 -10.86
N ARG A 397 -4.28 -15.47 -12.09
CA ARG A 397 -5.73 -15.33 -12.32
C ARG A 397 -6.49 -16.54 -11.78
N ASP A 398 -6.04 -17.75 -12.10
CA ASP A 398 -6.78 -18.98 -11.82
C ASP A 398 -6.79 -19.33 -10.34
N LYS A 399 -5.70 -19.06 -9.59
CA LYS A 399 -5.70 -19.13 -8.10
C LYS A 399 -6.84 -18.31 -7.50
N PHE A 400 -7.05 -17.09 -8.02
CA PHE A 400 -8.08 -16.17 -7.52
C PHE A 400 -9.48 -16.54 -8.02
N ILE A 401 -9.66 -16.79 -9.32
CA ILE A 401 -10.96 -17.13 -9.91
C ILE A 401 -11.52 -18.42 -9.29
N SER A 402 -10.71 -19.47 -9.18
CA SER A 402 -11.14 -20.75 -8.61
C SER A 402 -11.55 -20.61 -7.15
N THR A 403 -10.79 -19.86 -6.36
CA THR A 403 -11.13 -19.64 -4.95
C THR A 403 -12.38 -18.76 -4.81
N LEU A 404 -12.48 -17.66 -5.56
CA LEU A 404 -13.66 -16.78 -5.59
C LEU A 404 -14.94 -17.55 -5.92
N ALA A 405 -14.89 -18.49 -6.88
CA ALA A 405 -16.06 -19.31 -7.24
C ALA A 405 -16.59 -20.14 -6.05
N THR A 406 -15.72 -20.53 -5.11
CA THR A 406 -16.08 -21.34 -3.93
C THR A 406 -16.46 -20.53 -2.68
N THR A 407 -16.26 -19.20 -2.69
CA THR A 407 -16.63 -18.34 -1.56
C THR A 407 -18.13 -18.38 -1.24
N ASP A 408 -18.50 -18.17 0.02
CA ASP A 408 -19.90 -18.00 0.43
C ASP A 408 -20.29 -16.52 0.40
N PRO A 409 -21.20 -16.08 -0.49
CA PRO A 409 -21.69 -14.69 -0.52
C PRO A 409 -22.27 -14.21 0.83
N ASN A 410 -22.76 -15.13 1.66
CA ASN A 410 -23.30 -14.77 2.98
C ASN A 410 -22.25 -14.25 3.93
N ALA A 411 -20.98 -14.65 3.80
CA ALA A 411 -19.90 -14.09 4.61
C ALA A 411 -19.74 -12.58 4.34
N PHE A 412 -19.84 -12.19 3.07
CA PHE A 412 -19.76 -10.79 2.62
C PHE A 412 -21.03 -9.98 2.93
N LEU A 413 -22.18 -10.62 3.12
CA LEU A 413 -23.44 -9.96 3.49
C LEU A 413 -23.70 -9.95 5.01
N TYR A 414 -22.91 -10.70 5.77
CA TYR A 414 -23.15 -10.92 7.20
C TYR A 414 -23.28 -9.62 7.97
N MET A 415 -22.32 -8.70 7.79
CA MET A 415 -22.29 -7.45 8.55
C MET A 415 -23.39 -6.46 8.16
N PHE A 416 -23.89 -6.52 6.92
CA PHE A 416 -25.06 -5.75 6.49
C PHE A 416 -26.32 -6.24 7.19
N ARG A 417 -26.56 -7.56 7.21
CA ARG A 417 -27.69 -8.14 7.95
C ARG A 417 -27.60 -7.85 9.44
N HIS A 418 -26.40 -7.97 10.03
CA HIS A 418 -26.16 -7.64 11.43
C HIS A 418 -26.51 -6.19 11.75
N ALA A 419 -26.05 -5.22 10.95
CA ALA A 419 -26.39 -3.81 11.14
C ALA A 419 -27.90 -3.57 11.10
N PHE A 420 -28.60 -4.18 10.13
CA PHE A 420 -30.05 -4.04 9.96
C PHE A 420 -30.88 -4.93 10.90
N GLY A 421 -30.25 -5.61 11.87
CA GLY A 421 -30.93 -6.53 12.80
C GLY A 421 -31.64 -7.70 12.12
N GLN A 422 -31.20 -8.08 10.93
CA GLN A 422 -31.79 -9.16 10.13
C GLN A 422 -31.16 -10.52 10.49
N PRO A 423 -31.93 -11.62 10.41
CA PRO A 423 -31.40 -12.95 10.68
C PRO A 423 -30.33 -13.36 9.66
N GLN A 424 -29.33 -14.10 10.14
CA GLN A 424 -28.32 -14.70 9.26
C GLN A 424 -28.85 -16.01 8.68
N PRO A 425 -28.56 -16.31 7.40
CA PRO A 425 -28.81 -17.64 6.85
C PRO A 425 -28.09 -18.74 7.64
N GLN A 426 -28.67 -19.93 7.70
CA GLN A 426 -28.11 -21.04 8.45
C GLN A 426 -26.70 -21.38 7.94
N GLY A 427 -25.72 -21.40 8.86
CA GLY A 427 -24.33 -21.76 8.55
C GLY A 427 -23.46 -20.60 8.03
N ALA A 428 -24.04 -19.41 7.80
CA ALA A 428 -23.28 -18.22 7.44
C ALA A 428 -22.26 -17.86 8.54
N LYS A 429 -21.03 -17.54 8.13
CA LYS A 429 -19.95 -17.14 9.03
C LYS A 429 -19.46 -15.75 8.66
N PRO A 430 -19.19 -14.87 9.64
CA PRO A 430 -18.62 -13.55 9.35
C PRO A 430 -17.20 -13.66 8.81
N LEU A 431 -16.79 -12.66 8.03
CA LEU A 431 -15.38 -12.46 7.69
C LEU A 431 -14.57 -12.06 8.93
N GLY A 432 -13.27 -12.37 8.92
CA GLY A 432 -12.32 -11.97 9.95
C GLY A 432 -11.56 -10.67 9.63
N VAL A 433 -10.51 -10.40 10.41
CA VAL A 433 -9.58 -9.27 10.21
C VAL A 433 -10.35 -7.93 10.24
N TRP A 434 -10.26 -7.08 9.21
CA TRP A 434 -10.84 -5.73 9.24
C TRP A 434 -12.33 -5.70 8.89
N ASP A 435 -12.90 -6.84 8.47
CA ASP A 435 -14.34 -7.05 8.27
C ASP A 435 -15.02 -7.80 9.43
N SER A 436 -14.28 -8.06 10.51
CA SER A 436 -14.84 -8.66 11.71
C SER A 436 -15.87 -7.76 12.39
N GLN A 437 -16.68 -8.37 13.26
CA GLN A 437 -17.89 -7.74 13.80
C GLN A 437 -17.62 -6.43 14.54
N ASP A 438 -16.55 -6.33 15.33
CA ASP A 438 -16.27 -5.13 16.12
C ASP A 438 -15.44 -4.07 15.38
N THR A 439 -15.03 -4.35 14.13
CA THR A 439 -14.17 -3.46 13.36
C THR A 439 -14.98 -2.41 12.60
N LYS A 440 -14.50 -1.16 12.67
CA LYS A 440 -15.15 0.02 12.10
C LYS A 440 -15.04 0.15 10.57
N LEU A 441 -14.17 -0.64 9.94
CA LEU A 441 -14.00 -0.70 8.49
C LEU A 441 -14.89 -1.75 7.81
N ARG A 442 -15.62 -2.57 8.57
CA ARG A 442 -16.41 -3.69 8.02
C ARG A 442 -17.36 -3.25 6.90
N GLY A 443 -17.55 -4.11 5.91
CA GLY A 443 -18.26 -3.84 4.66
C GLY A 443 -17.34 -3.48 3.49
N HIS A 444 -16.06 -3.17 3.74
CA HIS A 444 -15.13 -2.84 2.67
C HIS A 444 -14.80 -4.05 1.78
N ALA A 445 -14.63 -5.25 2.37
CA ALA A 445 -14.42 -6.47 1.57
C ALA A 445 -15.60 -6.76 0.67
N THR A 446 -16.83 -6.52 1.14
CA THR A 446 -18.04 -6.70 0.34
C THR A 446 -18.00 -5.86 -0.93
N GLY A 447 -17.58 -4.60 -0.84
CA GLY A 447 -17.43 -3.74 -2.02
C GLY A 447 -16.38 -4.27 -3.00
N HIS A 448 -15.20 -4.62 -2.51
CA HIS A 448 -14.16 -5.25 -3.36
C HIS A 448 -14.64 -6.57 -3.99
N TYR A 449 -15.40 -7.36 -3.24
CA TYR A 449 -15.96 -8.63 -3.71
C TYR A 449 -16.95 -8.41 -4.85
N LEU A 450 -17.84 -7.41 -4.77
CA LEU A 450 -18.76 -7.05 -5.85
C LEU A 450 -17.99 -6.70 -7.15
N THR A 451 -16.95 -5.88 -7.06
CA THR A 451 -16.08 -5.57 -8.21
C THR A 451 -15.39 -6.83 -8.74
N ALA A 452 -14.82 -7.67 -7.86
CA ALA A 452 -14.10 -8.87 -8.28
C ALA A 452 -15.00 -9.89 -8.96
N ILE A 453 -16.22 -10.13 -8.47
CA ILE A 453 -17.16 -11.05 -9.13
C ILE A 453 -17.71 -10.48 -10.44
N ALA A 454 -17.86 -9.15 -10.58
CA ALA A 454 -18.20 -8.51 -11.84
C ALA A 454 -17.10 -8.70 -12.90
N GLN A 455 -15.85 -8.49 -12.50
CA GLN A 455 -14.69 -8.71 -13.36
C GLN A 455 -14.49 -10.19 -13.69
N ALA A 456 -14.73 -11.09 -12.74
CA ALA A 456 -14.69 -12.54 -12.95
C ALA A 456 -15.78 -12.98 -13.94
N TYR A 457 -17.02 -12.48 -13.80
CA TYR A 457 -18.11 -12.72 -14.74
C TYR A 457 -17.73 -12.30 -16.17
N ALA A 458 -17.13 -11.10 -16.32
CA ALA A 458 -16.74 -10.57 -17.62
C ALA A 458 -15.55 -11.34 -18.23
N SER A 459 -14.55 -11.71 -17.43
CA SER A 459 -13.31 -12.34 -17.91
C SER A 459 -13.40 -13.86 -18.11
N THR A 460 -14.35 -14.55 -17.48
CA THR A 460 -14.52 -16.01 -17.57
C THR A 460 -15.45 -16.44 -18.71
N GLY A 461 -15.62 -15.62 -19.75
CA GLY A 461 -16.45 -15.97 -20.90
C GLY A 461 -16.10 -17.29 -21.60
N TYR A 462 -14.86 -17.77 -21.42
CA TYR A 462 -14.34 -19.05 -21.90
C TYR A 462 -14.85 -20.27 -21.12
N ASP A 463 -15.36 -20.08 -19.90
CA ASP A 463 -15.96 -21.13 -19.07
C ASP A 463 -17.37 -20.70 -18.63
N LYS A 464 -18.38 -21.27 -19.31
CA LYS A 464 -19.78 -20.93 -19.06
C LYS A 464 -20.29 -21.33 -17.68
N ALA A 465 -19.71 -22.34 -17.04
CA ALA A 465 -20.10 -22.75 -15.70
C ALA A 465 -19.57 -21.77 -14.65
N LEU A 466 -18.31 -21.34 -14.78
CA LEU A 466 -17.75 -20.27 -13.94
C LEU A 466 -18.48 -18.95 -14.15
N GLN A 467 -18.74 -18.57 -15.40
CA GLN A 467 -19.48 -17.35 -15.72
C GLN A 467 -20.89 -17.36 -15.09
N ALA A 468 -21.61 -18.48 -15.18
CA ALA A 468 -22.93 -18.62 -14.54
C ALA A 468 -22.85 -18.54 -13.01
N ASN A 469 -21.84 -19.18 -12.39
CA ASN A 469 -21.60 -19.11 -10.95
C ASN A 469 -21.42 -17.66 -10.48
N PHE A 470 -20.63 -16.85 -11.19
CA PHE A 470 -20.45 -15.44 -10.84
C PHE A 470 -21.70 -14.59 -11.09
N ALA A 471 -22.48 -14.89 -12.13
CA ALA A 471 -23.79 -14.26 -12.35
C ALA A 471 -24.74 -14.50 -11.17
N ASP A 472 -24.87 -15.75 -10.72
CA ASP A 472 -25.71 -16.11 -9.57
C ASP A 472 -25.27 -15.39 -8.28
N LYS A 473 -23.95 -15.28 -8.06
CA LYS A 473 -23.38 -14.54 -6.93
C LYS A 473 -23.70 -13.05 -7.02
N MET A 474 -23.53 -12.41 -8.18
CA MET A 474 -23.87 -11.00 -8.38
C MET A 474 -25.34 -10.74 -8.07
N ASP A 475 -26.24 -11.55 -8.63
CA ASP A 475 -27.67 -11.41 -8.39
C ASP A 475 -28.03 -11.60 -6.92
N TYR A 476 -27.46 -12.59 -6.25
CA TYR A 476 -27.72 -12.82 -4.83
C TYR A 476 -27.24 -11.65 -3.95
N MET A 477 -26.04 -11.14 -4.22
CA MET A 477 -25.46 -10.01 -3.50
C MET A 477 -26.31 -8.74 -3.70
N VAL A 478 -26.61 -8.41 -4.96
CA VAL A 478 -27.38 -7.20 -5.30
C VAL A 478 -28.79 -7.27 -4.75
N ASN A 479 -29.49 -8.40 -4.88
CA ASN A 479 -30.85 -8.55 -4.35
C ASN A 479 -30.87 -8.37 -2.83
N THR A 480 -29.92 -8.97 -2.11
CA THR A 480 -29.85 -8.79 -0.64
C THR A 480 -29.58 -7.34 -0.25
N LEU A 481 -28.61 -6.69 -0.90
CA LEU A 481 -28.29 -5.28 -0.61
C LEU A 481 -29.46 -4.35 -0.95
N TYR A 482 -30.16 -4.62 -2.05
CA TYR A 482 -31.36 -3.89 -2.47
C TYR A 482 -32.47 -4.02 -1.41
N ASP A 483 -32.79 -5.24 -0.99
CA ASP A 483 -33.83 -5.49 0.00
C ASP A 483 -33.51 -4.80 1.34
N LEU A 484 -32.24 -4.77 1.75
CA LEU A 484 -31.81 -4.05 2.96
C LEU A 484 -31.88 -2.52 2.79
N ALA A 485 -31.41 -1.99 1.66
CA ALA A 485 -31.45 -0.55 1.38
C ALA A 485 -32.89 -0.03 1.38
N GLU A 486 -33.85 -0.83 0.91
CA GLU A 486 -35.27 -0.49 0.89
C GLU A 486 -35.91 -0.37 2.29
N LEU A 487 -35.25 -0.86 3.35
CA LEU A 487 -35.72 -0.70 4.74
C LEU A 487 -35.39 0.67 5.33
N SER A 488 -34.30 1.30 4.87
CA SER A 488 -33.78 2.52 5.48
C SER A 488 -34.74 3.70 5.33
N GLY A 489 -35.01 4.37 6.46
CA GLY A 489 -35.92 5.52 6.50
C GLY A 489 -37.41 5.18 6.31
N LYS A 490 -37.79 3.89 6.31
CA LYS A 490 -39.20 3.44 6.24
C LYS A 490 -39.63 2.82 7.56
N ALA A 491 -40.88 3.08 7.96
CA ALA A 491 -41.41 2.57 9.22
C ALA A 491 -41.41 1.03 9.26
N LYS A 492 -40.98 0.48 10.40
CA LYS A 492 -40.94 -0.98 10.63
C LYS A 492 -42.32 -1.64 10.51
N GLU A 493 -43.36 -0.92 10.91
CA GLU A 493 -44.76 -1.32 10.82
C GLU A 493 -45.56 -0.25 10.08
N ASN A 494 -46.61 -0.65 9.37
CA ASN A 494 -47.47 0.28 8.64
C ASN A 494 -48.06 1.35 9.58
N GLY A 495 -47.79 2.62 9.29
CA GLY A 495 -48.23 3.76 10.11
C GLY A 495 -47.32 4.11 11.29
N GLY A 496 -46.19 3.41 11.47
CA GLY A 496 -45.17 3.75 12.46
C GLY A 496 -44.40 5.03 12.11
N MET A 497 -43.69 5.58 13.10
CA MET A 497 -42.77 6.72 12.88
C MET A 497 -41.47 6.25 12.21
N ALA A 498 -40.94 7.06 11.31
CA ALA A 498 -39.68 6.84 10.62
C ALA A 498 -39.06 8.20 10.23
N ILE A 499 -37.74 8.21 10.05
CA ILE A 499 -37.00 9.39 9.59
C ILE A 499 -36.41 9.06 8.22
N ALA A 500 -37.10 9.55 7.19
CA ALA A 500 -36.69 9.38 5.79
C ALA A 500 -35.63 10.40 5.35
N ASP A 501 -35.51 11.56 6.02
CA ASP A 501 -34.53 12.59 5.71
C ASP A 501 -33.12 12.19 6.20
N PRO A 502 -32.14 11.98 5.30
CA PRO A 502 -30.76 11.67 5.66
C PRO A 502 -30.10 12.68 6.59
N THR A 503 -30.57 13.94 6.62
CA THR A 503 -30.00 15.01 7.43
C THR A 503 -30.56 15.06 8.86
N ALA A 504 -31.65 14.32 9.13
CA ALA A 504 -32.36 14.33 10.41
C ALA A 504 -32.16 13.05 11.25
N VAL A 505 -31.18 12.20 10.89
CA VAL A 505 -30.88 10.95 11.60
C VAL A 505 -30.60 11.23 13.09
N PRO A 506 -31.36 10.67 14.05
CA PRO A 506 -31.18 10.94 15.47
C PRO A 506 -30.04 10.11 16.06
N THR A 507 -29.61 10.42 17.28
CA THR A 507 -28.74 9.54 18.06
C THR A 507 -29.42 8.19 18.31
N GLY A 508 -28.62 7.16 18.58
CA GLY A 508 -29.14 5.81 18.83
C GLY A 508 -30.09 5.75 20.03
N PRO A 509 -31.03 4.77 20.07
CA PRO A 509 -31.93 4.60 21.20
C PRO A 509 -31.16 4.51 22.54
N GLY A 510 -31.55 5.34 23.51
CA GLY A 510 -30.89 5.39 24.83
C GLY A 510 -29.54 6.11 24.88
N LYS A 511 -29.09 6.73 23.78
CA LYS A 511 -27.81 7.45 23.68
C LYS A 511 -28.03 8.96 23.58
N SER A 512 -27.23 9.73 24.31
CA SER A 512 -27.21 11.20 24.24
C SER A 512 -26.33 11.75 23.13
N GLU A 513 -25.42 10.94 22.59
CA GLU A 513 -24.45 11.30 21.55
C GLU A 513 -24.39 10.20 20.49
N TYR A 514 -23.82 10.51 19.32
CA TYR A 514 -23.48 9.50 18.32
C TYR A 514 -22.23 8.75 18.77
N ASP A 515 -22.22 7.43 18.59
CA ASP A 515 -21.05 6.62 18.85
C ASP A 515 -20.93 5.50 17.81
N SER A 516 -19.72 4.98 17.69
CA SER A 516 -19.36 3.90 16.78
C SER A 516 -19.27 2.54 17.52
N ASP A 517 -20.14 2.31 18.51
CA ASP A 517 -20.21 1.01 19.19
C ASP A 517 -20.85 -0.03 18.27
N LEU A 518 -20.01 -0.95 17.79
CA LEU A 518 -20.41 -1.99 16.84
C LEU A 518 -20.60 -3.38 17.48
N SER A 519 -20.43 -3.46 18.81
CA SER A 519 -20.63 -4.68 19.59
C SER A 519 -22.07 -5.19 19.47
N THR A 520 -22.26 -6.50 19.68
CA THR A 520 -23.60 -7.13 19.62
C THR A 520 -24.60 -6.43 20.54
N GLU A 521 -24.18 -6.00 21.71
CA GLU A 521 -25.03 -5.33 22.70
C GLU A 521 -25.19 -3.83 22.44
N GLY A 522 -24.21 -3.19 21.79
CA GLY A 522 -24.13 -1.72 21.65
C GLY A 522 -24.58 -1.16 20.30
N ILE A 523 -24.62 -1.99 19.26
CA ILE A 523 -25.01 -1.58 17.91
C ILE A 523 -26.50 -1.21 17.85
N ARG A 524 -26.81 -0.06 17.25
CA ARG A 524 -28.20 0.32 16.94
C ARG A 524 -28.68 -0.38 15.67
N ASN A 525 -29.95 -0.77 15.64
CA ASN A 525 -30.60 -1.44 14.51
C ASN A 525 -31.94 -0.78 14.10
N ASP A 526 -32.12 0.48 14.49
CA ASP A 526 -33.30 1.30 14.19
C ASP A 526 -33.26 1.89 12.78
N TYR A 527 -33.06 1.04 11.77
CA TYR A 527 -32.85 1.42 10.36
C TYR A 527 -33.96 2.29 9.77
N TRP A 528 -35.16 2.24 10.33
CA TRP A 528 -36.28 3.14 9.98
C TRP A 528 -35.97 4.62 10.25
N ASN A 529 -34.89 4.94 10.98
CA ASN A 529 -34.45 6.30 11.28
C ASN A 529 -33.19 6.75 10.54
N TRP A 530 -32.61 5.93 9.65
CA TRP A 530 -31.30 6.20 9.04
C TRP A 530 -31.34 7.02 7.76
N GLY A 531 -32.53 7.47 7.34
CA GLY A 531 -32.75 8.17 6.09
C GLY A 531 -32.88 7.23 4.89
N THR A 532 -33.66 7.62 3.90
CA THR A 532 -33.87 6.84 2.67
C THR A 532 -32.57 6.71 1.88
N GLY A 533 -32.33 5.52 1.32
CA GLY A 533 -31.15 5.23 0.49
C GLY A 533 -29.89 4.82 1.27
N PHE A 534 -29.90 4.88 2.60
CA PHE A 534 -28.76 4.44 3.40
C PHE A 534 -28.57 2.92 3.32
N ILE A 535 -27.34 2.48 3.03
CA ILE A 535 -26.91 1.09 3.19
C ILE A 535 -25.42 1.06 3.48
N SER A 536 -25.06 0.35 4.55
CA SER A 536 -23.68 0.07 4.95
C SER A 536 -23.68 -1.13 5.90
N ALA A 537 -22.51 -1.70 6.15
CA ALA A 537 -22.32 -2.76 7.13
C ALA A 537 -22.32 -2.24 8.59
N TYR A 538 -22.60 -0.95 8.81
CA TYR A 538 -22.79 -0.35 10.13
C TYR A 538 -23.77 0.84 10.06
N PRO A 539 -24.32 1.27 11.21
CA PRO A 539 -25.21 2.42 11.30
C PRO A 539 -24.55 3.74 10.84
N PRO A 540 -25.33 4.79 10.51
CA PRO A 540 -24.82 6.03 9.94
C PRO A 540 -23.90 6.86 10.86
N ASP A 541 -23.82 6.52 12.15
CA ASP A 541 -23.15 7.29 13.19
C ASP A 541 -21.70 7.66 12.83
N GLN A 542 -20.91 6.76 12.23
CA GLN A 542 -19.53 7.08 11.84
C GLN A 542 -19.43 8.25 10.85
N PHE A 543 -20.37 8.38 9.91
CA PHE A 543 -20.40 9.50 8.96
C PHE A 543 -20.70 10.81 9.68
N ILE A 544 -21.69 10.79 10.58
CA ILE A 544 -22.11 11.95 11.38
C ILE A 544 -21.00 12.38 12.33
N MET A 545 -20.33 11.43 12.97
CA MET A 545 -19.18 11.68 13.84
C MET A 545 -18.02 12.31 13.07
N LEU A 546 -17.72 11.84 11.85
CA LEU A 546 -16.67 12.43 11.02
C LEU A 546 -17.00 13.88 10.63
N GLU A 547 -18.26 14.17 10.27
CA GLU A 547 -18.75 15.53 10.00
C GLU A 547 -18.58 16.46 11.22
N ASN A 548 -18.50 15.90 12.43
CA ASN A 548 -18.26 16.59 13.70
C ASN A 548 -16.80 16.46 14.20
N GLY A 549 -15.87 16.01 13.36
CA GLY A 549 -14.43 16.03 13.64
C GLY A 549 -13.85 14.79 14.33
N ALA A 550 -14.59 13.68 14.38
CA ALA A 550 -14.08 12.42 14.92
C ALA A 550 -12.79 11.96 14.22
N LYS A 551 -11.91 11.31 15.00
CA LYS A 551 -10.58 10.87 14.57
C LYS A 551 -10.51 9.36 14.41
N TYR A 552 -9.41 8.91 13.81
CA TYR A 552 -9.18 7.49 13.55
C TYR A 552 -8.87 6.74 14.85
N GLY A 553 -9.54 5.62 15.09
CA GLY A 553 -9.17 4.68 16.14
C GLY A 553 -10.27 3.67 16.52
N GLY A 554 -10.00 2.91 17.58
CA GLY A 554 -10.82 1.79 18.04
C GLY A 554 -11.89 2.13 19.09
N GLN A 555 -11.89 3.34 19.67
CA GLN A 555 -12.83 3.74 20.72
C GLN A 555 -14.23 4.07 20.17
N LYS A 556 -15.21 4.23 21.08
CA LYS A 556 -16.61 4.53 20.71
C LYS A 556 -16.82 5.93 20.12
N ASN A 557 -15.94 6.87 20.40
CA ASN A 557 -15.95 8.24 19.88
C ASN A 557 -15.03 8.42 18.65
N GLN A 558 -14.46 7.33 18.13
CA GLN A 558 -13.54 7.32 17.00
C GLN A 558 -14.16 6.57 15.81
N VAL A 559 -13.66 6.81 14.59
CA VAL A 559 -14.20 6.21 13.36
C VAL A 559 -13.09 5.55 12.56
N TRP A 560 -13.44 4.76 11.54
CA TRP A 560 -12.48 4.25 10.56
C TRP A 560 -13.02 4.38 9.14
N ALA A 561 -12.51 5.38 8.40
CA ALA A 561 -12.68 5.60 6.97
C ALA A 561 -14.11 5.33 6.44
N PRO A 562 -15.16 5.98 6.96
CA PRO A 562 -16.53 5.60 6.61
C PRO A 562 -16.87 5.85 5.13
N TYR A 563 -16.30 6.87 4.49
CA TYR A 563 -16.51 7.10 3.06
C TYR A 563 -15.69 6.16 2.17
N TYR A 564 -14.58 5.59 2.66
CA TYR A 564 -13.83 4.54 1.95
C TYR A 564 -14.66 3.28 1.76
N THR A 565 -15.41 2.86 2.79
CA THR A 565 -16.25 1.65 2.72
C THR A 565 -17.40 1.86 1.72
N LEU A 566 -18.08 3.02 1.76
CA LEU A 566 -19.10 3.38 0.79
C LEU A 566 -18.55 3.39 -0.63
N HIS A 567 -17.35 3.94 -0.84
CA HIS A 567 -16.70 3.92 -2.15
C HIS A 567 -16.60 2.49 -2.68
N LYS A 568 -16.12 1.51 -1.89
CA LYS A 568 -15.99 0.13 -2.38
C LYS A 568 -17.33 -0.46 -2.78
N ILE A 569 -18.36 -0.25 -1.95
CA ILE A 569 -19.70 -0.76 -2.22
C ILE A 569 -20.28 -0.11 -3.49
N LEU A 570 -20.15 1.22 -3.61
CA LEU A 570 -20.63 1.98 -4.75
C LEU A 570 -19.92 1.58 -6.05
N ALA A 571 -18.59 1.49 -6.03
CA ALA A 571 -17.80 1.03 -7.16
C ALA A 571 -18.22 -0.38 -7.60
N GLY A 572 -18.34 -1.32 -6.66
CA GLY A 572 -18.75 -2.70 -6.96
C GLY A 572 -20.18 -2.82 -7.52
N LEU A 573 -21.13 -2.04 -7.01
CA LEU A 573 -22.49 -2.00 -7.55
C LEU A 573 -22.52 -1.45 -8.99
N MET A 574 -21.75 -0.39 -9.27
CA MET A 574 -21.63 0.14 -10.63
C MET A 574 -20.92 -0.84 -11.57
N ASP A 575 -19.88 -1.51 -11.11
CA ASP A 575 -19.16 -2.50 -11.92
C ASP A 575 -20.10 -3.67 -12.29
N ILE A 576 -20.96 -4.12 -11.37
CA ILE A 576 -22.01 -5.12 -11.68
C ILE A 576 -23.00 -4.56 -12.71
N TYR A 577 -23.49 -3.33 -12.53
CA TYR A 577 -24.41 -2.71 -13.48
C TYR A 577 -23.81 -2.63 -14.89
N GLU A 578 -22.55 -2.18 -15.01
CA GLU A 578 -21.88 -2.01 -16.30
C GLU A 578 -21.71 -3.34 -17.06
N VAL A 579 -21.42 -4.45 -16.36
CA VAL A 579 -21.22 -5.75 -17.02
C VAL A 579 -22.50 -6.56 -17.24
N SER A 580 -23.58 -6.29 -16.50
CA SER A 580 -24.80 -7.12 -16.51
C SER A 580 -26.10 -6.38 -16.85
N GLY A 581 -26.13 -5.05 -16.74
CA GLY A 581 -27.34 -4.24 -16.81
C GLY A 581 -28.27 -4.40 -15.61
N ASN A 582 -27.78 -4.86 -14.45
CA ASN A 582 -28.62 -5.07 -13.27
C ASN A 582 -29.13 -3.73 -12.68
N GLU A 583 -30.37 -3.38 -13.00
CA GLU A 583 -31.01 -2.12 -12.58
C GLU A 583 -31.16 -1.98 -11.06
N LYS A 584 -31.25 -3.08 -10.30
CA LYS A 584 -31.25 -3.01 -8.83
C LYS A 584 -29.90 -2.54 -8.30
N ALA A 585 -28.79 -2.96 -8.91
CA ALA A 585 -27.46 -2.49 -8.52
C ALA A 585 -27.35 -0.97 -8.72
N LEU A 586 -27.82 -0.46 -9.86
CA LEU A 586 -27.88 0.98 -10.12
C LEU A 586 -28.81 1.71 -9.16
N ALA A 587 -29.96 1.13 -8.81
CA ALA A 587 -30.90 1.72 -7.85
C ALA A 587 -30.28 1.87 -6.46
N VAL A 588 -29.56 0.84 -5.96
CA VAL A 588 -28.84 0.93 -4.68
C VAL A 588 -27.74 2.00 -4.75
N ALA A 589 -26.93 1.99 -5.81
CA ALA A 589 -25.87 2.99 -6.02
C ALA A 589 -26.41 4.43 -6.04
N THR A 590 -27.55 4.64 -6.70
CA THR A 590 -28.28 5.93 -6.77
C THR A 590 -28.77 6.35 -5.39
N GLY A 591 -29.46 5.46 -4.66
CA GLY A 591 -29.98 5.75 -3.31
C GLY A 591 -28.88 6.06 -2.30
N MET A 592 -27.77 5.32 -2.33
CA MET A 592 -26.57 5.63 -1.53
C MET A 592 -26.05 7.03 -1.84
N SER A 593 -25.99 7.38 -3.12
CA SER A 593 -25.43 8.66 -3.57
C SER A 593 -26.33 9.84 -3.25
N ASP A 594 -27.65 9.65 -3.28
CA ASP A 594 -28.63 10.64 -2.84
C ASP A 594 -28.53 10.89 -1.33
N TRP A 595 -28.35 9.84 -0.53
CA TRP A 595 -28.11 9.95 0.91
C TRP A 595 -26.83 10.76 1.21
N VAL A 596 -25.74 10.46 0.51
CA VAL A 596 -24.46 11.18 0.63
C VAL A 596 -24.62 12.65 0.23
N TYR A 597 -25.27 12.92 -0.90
CA TYR A 597 -25.51 14.29 -1.38
C TYR A 597 -26.34 15.09 -0.38
N ALA A 598 -27.42 14.51 0.15
CA ALA A 598 -28.30 15.16 1.11
C ALA A 598 -27.52 15.64 2.35
N ARG A 599 -26.61 14.82 2.86
CA ARG A 599 -25.76 15.16 4.02
C ARG A 599 -24.63 16.11 3.68
N LEU A 600 -23.73 15.71 2.76
CA LEU A 600 -22.52 16.49 2.48
C LEU A 600 -22.81 17.87 1.90
N SER A 601 -23.94 18.08 1.22
CA SER A 601 -24.35 19.41 0.74
C SER A 601 -24.68 20.41 1.86
N LYS A 602 -24.80 19.94 3.11
CA LYS A 602 -25.02 20.78 4.31
C LYS A 602 -23.72 21.06 5.08
N VAL A 603 -22.64 20.36 4.76
CA VAL A 603 -21.37 20.49 5.47
C VAL A 603 -20.61 21.72 4.96
N PRO A 604 -20.18 22.65 5.84
CA PRO A 604 -19.39 23.80 5.42
C PRO A 604 -18.05 23.40 4.78
N THR A 605 -17.57 24.18 3.80
CA THR A 605 -16.29 23.93 3.12
C THR A 605 -15.10 23.79 4.08
N GLU A 606 -15.03 24.61 5.13
CA GLU A 606 -13.96 24.51 6.13
C GLU A 606 -13.97 23.15 6.85
N THR A 607 -15.16 22.60 7.13
CA THR A 607 -15.31 21.27 7.73
C THR A 607 -14.90 20.19 6.74
N LEU A 608 -15.30 20.27 5.47
CA LEU A 608 -14.87 19.32 4.43
C LEU A 608 -13.34 19.29 4.28
N ILE A 609 -12.70 20.47 4.29
CA ILE A 609 -11.23 20.58 4.27
C ILE A 609 -10.63 19.83 5.48
N LYS A 610 -11.14 20.06 6.70
CA LYS A 610 -10.65 19.36 7.90
C LYS A 610 -10.88 17.85 7.84
N MET A 611 -12.05 17.42 7.34
CA MET A 611 -12.40 16.00 7.19
C MET A 611 -11.40 15.30 6.27
N TRP A 612 -11.25 15.76 5.03
CA TRP A 612 -10.42 15.09 4.01
C TRP A 612 -8.91 15.13 4.30
N ASN A 613 -8.48 16.06 5.14
CA ASN A 613 -7.09 16.12 5.62
C ASN A 613 -6.84 15.33 6.92
N THR A 614 -7.85 14.71 7.52
CA THR A 614 -7.66 13.88 8.71
C THR A 614 -7.12 12.50 8.33
N TYR A 615 -6.06 12.05 9.01
CA TYR A 615 -5.45 10.73 8.82
C TYR A 615 -6.48 9.62 8.99
N ILE A 616 -6.65 8.78 7.96
CA ILE A 616 -7.50 7.58 7.89
C ILE A 616 -9.01 7.80 8.15
N ALA A 617 -9.43 8.53 9.19
CA ALA A 617 -10.83 8.88 9.40
C ALA A 617 -11.40 9.67 8.22
N GLY A 618 -10.58 10.55 7.64
CA GLY A 618 -10.89 11.33 6.43
C GLY A 618 -10.74 10.57 5.12
N GLU A 619 -10.35 9.29 5.15
CA GLU A 619 -10.17 8.51 3.93
C GLU A 619 -11.53 8.21 3.28
N PHE A 620 -11.66 8.65 2.03
CA PHE A 620 -12.85 8.41 1.21
C PHE A 620 -12.55 7.54 -0.03
N GLY A 621 -11.33 7.02 -0.16
CA GLY A 621 -10.89 6.33 -1.37
C GLY A 621 -11.19 7.14 -2.64
N GLY A 622 -11.90 6.57 -3.61
CA GLY A 622 -12.33 7.18 -4.86
C GLY A 622 -13.81 7.53 -4.87
N MET A 623 -14.36 8.13 -3.81
CA MET A 623 -15.74 8.64 -3.84
C MET A 623 -15.95 9.70 -4.93
N ASN A 624 -14.97 10.58 -5.16
CA ASN A 624 -15.00 11.52 -6.27
C ASN A 624 -15.03 10.80 -7.64
N GLU A 625 -14.24 9.73 -7.79
CA GLU A 625 -14.28 8.85 -8.97
C GLU A 625 -15.67 8.25 -9.18
N SER A 626 -16.23 7.66 -8.11
CA SER A 626 -17.48 6.91 -8.18
C SER A 626 -18.66 7.81 -8.50
N MET A 627 -18.70 9.00 -7.89
CA MET A 627 -19.73 10.01 -8.15
C MET A 627 -19.62 10.60 -9.57
N ALA A 628 -18.40 10.79 -10.09
CA ALA A 628 -18.18 11.21 -11.47
C ALA A 628 -18.65 10.13 -12.47
N ARG A 629 -18.35 8.85 -12.20
CA ARG A 629 -18.85 7.71 -12.98
C ARG A 629 -20.37 7.63 -12.94
N LEU A 630 -20.99 7.75 -11.77
CA LEU A 630 -22.44 7.74 -11.63
C LEU A 630 -23.11 8.90 -12.38
N TYR A 631 -22.52 10.09 -12.37
CA TYR A 631 -22.96 11.20 -13.22
C TYR A 631 -22.86 10.84 -14.71
N ALA A 632 -21.78 10.18 -15.13
CA ALA A 632 -21.64 9.75 -16.52
C ALA A 632 -22.74 8.75 -16.94
N ILE A 633 -23.18 7.87 -16.03
CA ILE A 633 -24.25 6.89 -16.25
C ILE A 633 -25.63 7.57 -16.27
N THR A 634 -25.97 8.31 -15.22
CA THR A 634 -27.35 8.81 -14.97
C THR A 634 -27.64 10.19 -15.55
N LYS A 635 -26.60 10.99 -15.79
CA LYS A 635 -26.67 12.43 -16.13
C LYS A 635 -27.31 13.33 -15.06
N ASP A 636 -27.49 12.84 -13.83
CA ASP A 636 -27.99 13.71 -12.74
C ASP A 636 -26.88 14.67 -12.26
N PRO A 637 -27.05 16.00 -12.39
CA PRO A 637 -26.04 16.98 -12.03
C PRO A 637 -25.69 16.99 -10.53
N ASN A 638 -26.55 16.44 -9.65
CA ASN A 638 -26.25 16.34 -8.24
C ASN A 638 -25.05 15.42 -7.98
N TYR A 639 -24.85 14.35 -8.75
CA TYR A 639 -23.69 13.47 -8.56
C TYR A 639 -22.37 14.14 -8.94
N LEU A 640 -22.35 15.00 -9.96
CA LEU A 640 -21.16 15.80 -10.25
C LEU A 640 -20.87 16.79 -9.12
N LYS A 641 -21.90 17.44 -8.55
CA LYS A 641 -21.72 18.31 -7.37
C LYS A 641 -21.21 17.52 -6.17
N THR A 642 -21.76 16.34 -5.91
CA THR A 642 -21.30 15.46 -4.83
C THR A 642 -19.85 15.07 -5.02
N ALA A 643 -19.43 14.73 -6.25
CA ALA A 643 -18.05 14.43 -6.57
C ALA A 643 -17.11 15.60 -6.21
N GLN A 644 -17.53 16.85 -6.44
CA GLN A 644 -16.78 18.06 -6.07
C GLN A 644 -16.72 18.28 -4.55
N LEU A 645 -17.70 17.82 -3.77
CA LEU A 645 -17.64 17.87 -2.30
C LEU A 645 -16.54 16.96 -1.72
N PHE A 646 -16.07 15.99 -2.50
CA PHE A 646 -14.92 15.13 -2.19
C PHE A 646 -13.59 15.67 -2.72
N ASP A 647 -13.53 16.89 -3.26
CA ASP A 647 -12.24 17.48 -3.60
C ASP A 647 -11.42 17.68 -2.33
N ASN A 648 -10.25 17.05 -2.27
CA ASN A 648 -9.29 17.28 -1.20
C ASN A 648 -8.56 18.60 -1.45
N ILE A 649 -9.24 19.70 -1.11
CA ILE A 649 -8.82 21.07 -1.48
C ILE A 649 -7.37 21.36 -1.05
N ALA A 650 -6.95 20.96 0.15
CA ALA A 650 -5.58 21.24 0.60
C ALA A 650 -4.51 20.51 -0.23
N MET A 651 -4.78 19.26 -0.61
CA MET A 651 -3.84 18.51 -1.47
C MET A 651 -3.92 18.99 -2.92
N PHE A 652 -5.12 19.11 -3.49
CA PHE A 652 -5.34 19.44 -4.89
C PHE A 652 -4.99 20.89 -5.23
N TYR A 653 -5.41 21.83 -4.39
CA TYR A 653 -5.39 23.26 -4.67
C TYR A 653 -4.64 24.10 -3.61
N GLY A 654 -4.18 23.47 -2.52
CA GLY A 654 -3.46 24.14 -1.43
C GLY A 654 -4.39 24.79 -0.39
N ASP A 655 -5.40 25.53 -0.84
CA ASP A 655 -6.37 26.23 0.00
C ASP A 655 -7.72 26.43 -0.72
N ALA A 656 -8.70 26.97 0.00
CA ALA A 656 -10.06 27.21 -0.50
C ALA A 656 -10.13 28.24 -1.65
N GLU A 657 -9.12 29.08 -1.81
CA GLU A 657 -9.02 30.06 -2.92
C GLU A 657 -8.32 29.45 -4.15
N HIS A 658 -7.88 28.20 -4.03
CA HIS A 658 -7.16 27.44 -5.04
C HIS A 658 -5.87 28.14 -5.49
N ALA A 659 -5.14 28.77 -4.56
CA ALA A 659 -3.96 29.55 -4.89
C ALA A 659 -2.72 28.72 -5.28
N HIS A 660 -2.62 27.45 -4.85
CA HIS A 660 -1.48 26.57 -5.19
C HIS A 660 -1.86 25.08 -5.36
N GLY A 661 -1.14 24.15 -4.71
CA GLY A 661 -1.41 22.70 -4.74
C GLY A 661 -0.90 21.96 -5.99
N LEU A 662 -1.31 20.69 -6.10
CA LEU A 662 -0.98 19.82 -7.25
C LEU A 662 -1.46 20.41 -8.58
N ALA A 663 -2.58 21.14 -8.59
CA ALA A 663 -3.07 21.88 -9.77
C ALA A 663 -2.03 22.87 -10.32
N LYS A 664 -1.13 23.37 -9.46
CA LYS A 664 -0.04 24.30 -9.78
C LYS A 664 1.35 23.65 -9.72
N ASN A 665 1.40 22.31 -9.78
CA ASN A 665 2.63 21.51 -9.72
C ASN A 665 3.42 21.66 -8.39
N VAL A 666 2.74 22.11 -7.33
CA VAL A 666 3.27 22.09 -5.95
C VAL A 666 3.08 20.71 -5.35
N ASP A 667 4.11 20.20 -4.70
CA ASP A 667 4.09 18.89 -4.08
C ASP A 667 3.55 18.98 -2.64
N THR A 668 2.26 18.72 -2.51
CA THR A 668 1.48 18.83 -1.28
C THR A 668 1.14 17.47 -0.65
N PHE A 669 1.67 16.35 -1.18
CA PHE A 669 1.39 15.00 -0.68
C PHE A 669 2.55 14.37 0.12
N ARG A 670 3.55 15.17 0.46
CA ARG A 670 4.70 14.78 1.28
C ARG A 670 4.26 14.19 2.62
N GLY A 671 4.74 13.00 2.95
CA GLY A 671 4.44 12.35 4.23
C GLY A 671 3.00 11.86 4.39
N LEU A 672 2.12 12.07 3.40
CA LEU A 672 0.74 11.60 3.47
C LEU A 672 0.66 10.08 3.28
N HIS A 673 -0.38 9.47 3.85
CA HIS A 673 -0.65 8.04 3.63
C HIS A 673 -0.90 7.78 2.15
N ALA A 674 -0.14 6.88 1.53
CA ALA A 674 -0.13 6.73 0.08
C ALA A 674 -1.51 6.26 -0.44
N ASN A 675 -2.00 5.13 0.05
CA ASN A 675 -3.24 4.56 -0.47
C ASN A 675 -4.51 5.35 -0.09
N GLN A 676 -4.52 6.16 0.97
CA GLN A 676 -5.60 7.12 1.23
C GLN A 676 -5.73 8.15 0.10
N HIS A 677 -4.61 8.58 -0.50
CA HIS A 677 -4.57 9.73 -1.40
C HIS A 677 -4.50 9.37 -2.89
N VAL A 678 -3.84 8.27 -3.28
CA VAL A 678 -3.76 7.85 -4.71
C VAL A 678 -5.16 7.65 -5.35
N PRO A 679 -6.15 7.00 -4.71
CA PRO A 679 -7.50 6.88 -5.26
C PRO A 679 -8.20 8.22 -5.48
N GLN A 680 -7.93 9.23 -4.64
CA GLN A 680 -8.47 10.58 -4.80
C GLN A 680 -7.94 11.20 -6.11
N ILE A 681 -6.66 10.96 -6.41
CA ILE A 681 -6.03 11.38 -7.66
C ILE A 681 -6.60 10.63 -8.86
N VAL A 682 -6.88 9.33 -8.74
CA VAL A 682 -7.64 8.58 -9.77
C VAL A 682 -9.00 9.24 -10.02
N GLY A 683 -9.69 9.67 -8.97
CA GLY A 683 -10.95 10.40 -9.13
C GLY A 683 -10.79 11.73 -9.85
N SER A 684 -9.65 12.42 -9.74
CA SER A 684 -9.43 13.68 -10.48
C SER A 684 -9.45 13.47 -12.00
N ILE A 685 -8.86 12.39 -12.54
CA ILE A 685 -8.89 12.18 -14.00
C ILE A 685 -10.29 11.79 -14.51
N GLU A 686 -11.11 11.09 -13.71
CA GLU A 686 -12.53 10.86 -14.03
C GLU A 686 -13.36 12.15 -13.92
N MET A 687 -13.07 13.01 -12.94
CA MET A 687 -13.68 14.35 -12.84
C MET A 687 -13.37 15.19 -14.09
N TYR A 688 -12.14 15.14 -14.60
CA TYR A 688 -11.78 15.82 -15.83
C TYR A 688 -12.59 15.31 -17.03
N LYS A 689 -12.77 13.98 -17.15
CA LYS A 689 -13.53 13.34 -18.23
C LYS A 689 -14.96 13.88 -18.35
N VAL A 690 -15.61 14.19 -17.23
CA VAL A 690 -17.01 14.63 -17.20
C VAL A 690 -17.20 16.15 -17.10
N SER A 691 -16.22 16.88 -16.58
CA SER A 691 -16.31 18.34 -16.37
C SER A 691 -15.52 19.17 -17.39
N ASN A 692 -14.51 18.59 -18.03
CA ASN A 692 -13.48 19.28 -18.82
C ASN A 692 -12.72 20.39 -18.05
N ASN A 693 -12.75 20.40 -16.71
CA ASN A 693 -11.97 21.35 -15.93
C ASN A 693 -10.47 20.98 -15.96
N PRO A 694 -9.60 21.82 -16.55
CA PRO A 694 -8.18 21.49 -16.75
C PRO A 694 -7.40 21.26 -15.46
N ASP A 695 -7.81 21.83 -14.33
CA ASP A 695 -7.08 21.65 -13.07
C ASP A 695 -7.08 20.19 -12.63
N TYR A 696 -8.18 19.45 -12.85
CA TYR A 696 -8.24 18.03 -12.54
C TYR A 696 -7.25 17.18 -13.35
N TYR A 697 -7.06 17.49 -14.64
CA TYR A 697 -6.03 16.82 -15.44
C TYR A 697 -4.63 17.15 -14.90
N LYS A 698 -4.37 18.42 -14.57
CA LYS A 698 -3.09 18.86 -14.01
C LYS A 698 -2.78 18.18 -12.68
N ILE A 699 -3.77 18.02 -11.80
CA ILE A 699 -3.64 17.31 -10.53
C ILE A 699 -3.18 15.87 -10.78
N ALA A 700 -3.89 15.14 -11.65
CA ALA A 700 -3.56 13.76 -12.02
C ALA A 700 -2.13 13.62 -12.61
N ASP A 701 -1.81 14.45 -13.61
CA ASP A 701 -0.53 14.38 -14.31
C ASP A 701 0.66 14.83 -13.45
N ASN A 702 0.52 15.94 -12.70
CA ASN A 702 1.59 16.42 -11.81
C ASN A 702 1.85 15.44 -10.67
N PHE A 703 0.80 14.85 -10.09
CA PHE A 703 0.95 13.81 -9.08
C PHE A 703 1.67 12.60 -9.64
N TRP A 704 1.21 12.06 -10.78
CA TRP A 704 1.83 10.87 -11.39
C TRP A 704 3.31 11.10 -11.67
N TYR A 705 3.64 12.25 -12.28
CA TYR A 705 5.03 12.60 -12.59
C TYR A 705 5.90 12.64 -11.33
N LYS A 706 5.46 13.34 -10.29
CA LYS A 706 6.21 13.43 -9.02
C LYS A 706 6.33 12.05 -8.35
N ALA A 707 5.25 11.29 -8.26
CA ALA A 707 5.25 9.97 -7.64
C ALA A 707 6.26 9.02 -8.32
N VAL A 708 6.24 8.94 -9.65
CA VAL A 708 7.14 8.07 -10.43
C VAL A 708 8.60 8.54 -10.35
N HIS A 709 8.86 9.84 -10.30
CA HIS A 709 10.22 10.34 -10.35
C HIS A 709 10.86 10.58 -8.97
N ASP A 710 10.09 10.81 -7.92
CA ASP A 710 10.61 11.28 -6.63
C ASP A 710 10.24 10.36 -5.44
N TYR A 711 9.38 9.36 -5.65
CA TYR A 711 8.88 8.45 -4.60
C TYR A 711 8.95 6.96 -4.96
N MET A 712 9.18 6.62 -6.23
CA MET A 712 9.05 5.25 -6.72
C MET A 712 10.29 4.39 -6.42
N TYR A 713 10.06 3.21 -5.84
CA TYR A 713 11.04 2.11 -5.75
C TYR A 713 11.09 1.32 -7.07
N SER A 714 12.14 0.52 -7.28
CA SER A 714 12.42 -0.14 -8.56
C SER A 714 11.31 -1.09 -9.03
N ILE A 715 10.51 -1.64 -8.10
CA ILE A 715 9.33 -2.48 -8.41
C ILE A 715 8.11 -1.69 -8.89
N GLY A 716 8.11 -0.35 -8.82
CA GLY A 716 7.00 0.52 -9.19
C GLY A 716 6.10 1.00 -8.03
N GLY A 717 6.36 0.54 -6.81
CA GLY A 717 5.65 1.03 -5.61
C GLY A 717 6.20 2.35 -5.08
N VAL A 718 5.43 3.05 -4.23
CA VAL A 718 5.67 4.46 -3.85
C VAL A 718 5.62 4.74 -2.35
N ALA A 719 5.35 3.72 -1.54
CA ALA A 719 5.21 3.83 -0.07
C ALA A 719 6.36 3.12 0.64
N GLY A 720 6.72 3.57 1.84
CA GLY A 720 7.73 2.90 2.66
C GLY A 720 8.55 3.84 3.53
N ALA A 721 7.94 4.91 4.03
CA ALA A 721 8.65 5.96 4.74
C ALA A 721 9.15 5.54 6.14
N ARG A 722 10.41 5.86 6.44
CA ARG A 722 10.93 6.03 7.81
C ARG A 722 10.69 7.44 8.34
N ASN A 723 10.50 8.40 7.43
CA ASN A 723 10.16 9.77 7.79
C ASN A 723 9.03 10.30 6.87
N PRO A 724 7.79 10.40 7.36
CA PRO A 724 7.36 10.06 8.73
C PRO A 724 7.54 8.57 9.03
N ALA A 725 7.53 8.19 10.31
CA ALA A 725 7.72 6.81 10.76
C ALA A 725 6.47 5.94 10.49
N ASN A 726 6.09 5.81 9.21
CA ASN A 726 4.96 5.00 8.76
C ASN A 726 5.25 4.43 7.36
N ALA A 727 5.28 3.09 7.26
CA ALA A 727 5.53 2.36 6.03
C ALA A 727 4.46 2.56 4.95
N GLU A 728 3.25 2.99 5.32
CA GLU A 728 2.13 3.25 4.40
C GLU A 728 2.19 4.66 3.80
N CYS A 729 3.11 5.53 4.27
CA CYS A 729 3.25 6.90 3.79
C CYS A 729 4.28 7.05 2.66
N PHE A 730 4.07 8.11 1.87
CA PHE A 730 5.13 8.73 1.08
C PHE A 730 6.23 9.29 2.00
N ILE A 731 7.45 9.39 1.50
CA ILE A 731 8.52 10.10 2.24
C ILE A 731 8.19 11.59 2.37
N SER A 732 8.60 12.22 3.46
CA SER A 732 8.36 13.67 3.68
C SER A 732 9.27 14.56 2.83
N GLN A 733 10.43 14.04 2.44
CA GLN A 733 11.41 14.74 1.60
C GLN A 733 11.47 14.07 0.23
N PRO A 734 10.98 14.71 -0.84
CA PRO A 734 10.95 14.12 -2.18
C PRO A 734 12.36 13.80 -2.66
N ALA A 735 12.49 12.79 -3.52
CA ALA A 735 13.74 12.39 -4.14
C ALA A 735 14.83 11.91 -3.14
N THR A 736 14.44 11.42 -1.95
CA THR A 736 15.35 10.96 -0.89
C THR A 736 15.00 9.56 -0.35
N LEU A 737 14.72 8.60 -1.23
CA LEU A 737 14.32 7.24 -0.84
C LEU A 737 15.36 6.52 0.01
N TYR A 738 16.65 6.70 -0.26
CA TYR A 738 17.70 6.07 0.56
C TYR A 738 17.68 6.62 1.98
N GLU A 739 17.60 7.93 2.14
CA GLU A 739 17.60 8.59 3.45
C GLU A 739 16.29 8.38 4.23
N ASN A 740 15.13 8.51 3.57
CA ASN A 740 13.83 8.60 4.22
C ASN A 740 12.88 7.44 3.92
N GLY A 741 13.19 6.57 2.95
CA GLY A 741 12.41 5.39 2.57
C GLY A 741 12.82 4.11 3.33
N PHE A 742 12.67 2.93 2.71
CA PHE A 742 13.13 1.62 3.22
C PHE A 742 12.80 1.34 4.71
N SER A 743 11.57 1.61 5.13
CA SER A 743 11.09 1.41 6.51
C SER A 743 11.10 -0.05 6.96
N ALA A 744 11.69 -0.39 8.11
CA ALA A 744 11.67 -1.76 8.62
C ALA A 744 10.25 -2.34 8.82
N GLY A 745 9.22 -1.49 8.96
CA GLY A 745 7.81 -1.88 9.06
C GLY A 745 7.16 -2.32 7.74
N GLY A 746 7.91 -2.32 6.64
CA GLY A 746 7.44 -2.70 5.31
C GLY A 746 7.76 -1.63 4.27
N GLN A 747 7.69 -2.02 3.00
CA GLN A 747 7.69 -1.10 1.87
C GLN A 747 6.59 -1.49 0.91
N ASN A 748 6.15 -0.53 0.09
CA ASN A 748 5.31 -0.75 -1.07
C ASN A 748 4.04 -1.54 -0.73
N GLU A 749 3.09 -0.87 -0.08
CA GLU A 749 1.72 -1.38 0.02
C GLU A 749 1.18 -1.70 -1.39
N THR A 750 0.67 -2.91 -1.60
CA THR A 750 0.23 -3.37 -2.93
C THR A 750 -0.95 -2.54 -3.47
N CYS A 751 -1.86 -2.06 -2.61
CA CYS A 751 -2.96 -1.17 -3.01
C CYS A 751 -2.48 0.12 -3.70
N ALA A 752 -1.38 0.69 -3.22
CA ALA A 752 -0.87 1.94 -3.78
C ALA A 752 -0.42 1.74 -5.24
N THR A 753 0.24 0.62 -5.54
CA THR A 753 0.60 0.28 -6.93
C THR A 753 -0.62 -0.06 -7.77
N TYR A 754 -1.60 -0.79 -7.24
CA TYR A 754 -2.87 -1.02 -7.93
C TYR A 754 -3.52 0.29 -8.41
N ASN A 755 -3.64 1.28 -7.50
CA ASN A 755 -4.23 2.56 -7.84
C ASN A 755 -3.34 3.42 -8.76
N MET A 756 -2.01 3.31 -8.65
CA MET A 756 -1.10 3.96 -9.59
C MET A 756 -1.21 3.38 -11.00
N LEU A 757 -1.37 2.05 -11.15
CA LEU A 757 -1.62 1.41 -12.44
C LEU A 757 -2.95 1.90 -13.03
N LYS A 758 -4.00 1.99 -12.21
CA LYS A 758 -5.30 2.57 -12.61
C LYS A 758 -5.17 4.02 -13.08
N LEU A 759 -4.48 4.88 -12.32
CA LEU A 759 -4.20 6.27 -12.70
C LEU A 759 -3.44 6.35 -14.04
N THR A 760 -2.42 5.51 -14.19
CA THR A 760 -1.56 5.45 -15.38
C THR A 760 -2.35 5.07 -16.63
N SER A 761 -3.19 4.04 -16.51
CA SER A 761 -4.10 3.59 -17.58
C SER A 761 -5.09 4.69 -17.97
N ASN A 762 -5.66 5.39 -16.99
CA ASN A 762 -6.57 6.50 -17.25
C ASN A 762 -5.87 7.69 -17.93
N LEU A 763 -4.69 8.11 -17.46
CA LEU A 763 -3.90 9.18 -18.10
C LEU A 763 -3.56 8.84 -19.55
N PHE A 764 -3.24 7.58 -19.83
CA PHE A 764 -2.91 7.11 -21.17
C PHE A 764 -4.08 7.23 -22.16
N GLN A 765 -5.34 7.21 -21.69
CA GLN A 765 -6.50 7.45 -22.54
C GLN A 765 -6.57 8.88 -23.10
N PHE A 766 -5.90 9.83 -22.44
CA PHE A 766 -5.84 11.24 -22.83
C PHE A 766 -4.54 11.57 -23.57
N ASP A 767 -3.41 11.14 -23.03
CA ASP A 767 -2.08 11.42 -23.58
C ASP A 767 -1.23 10.16 -23.68
N GLN A 768 -0.99 9.69 -24.90
CA GLN A 768 -0.40 8.38 -25.20
C GLN A 768 1.14 8.39 -25.08
N ARG A 769 1.67 8.78 -23.92
CA ARG A 769 3.11 8.79 -23.63
C ARG A 769 3.62 7.39 -23.32
N GLY A 770 4.77 7.01 -23.90
CA GLY A 770 5.38 5.69 -23.66
C GLY A 770 5.76 5.45 -22.20
N GLU A 771 6.22 6.49 -21.49
CA GLU A 771 6.59 6.41 -20.06
C GLU A 771 5.45 5.94 -19.14
N LEU A 772 4.20 6.21 -19.50
CA LEU A 772 3.03 5.72 -18.76
C LEU A 772 2.99 4.19 -18.84
N MET A 773 3.09 3.62 -20.05
CA MET A 773 3.01 2.17 -20.22
C MET A 773 4.32 1.45 -19.85
N ASP A 774 5.46 2.13 -19.84
CA ASP A 774 6.69 1.63 -19.22
C ASP A 774 6.53 1.50 -17.69
N TYR A 775 5.91 2.48 -17.02
CA TYR A 775 5.55 2.36 -15.61
C TYR A 775 4.51 1.25 -15.39
N TYR A 776 3.51 1.14 -16.26
CA TYR A 776 2.49 0.09 -16.13
C TYR A 776 3.11 -1.30 -16.19
N GLU A 777 3.97 -1.57 -17.18
CA GLU A 777 4.73 -2.82 -17.31
C GLU A 777 5.58 -3.08 -16.06
N ARG A 778 6.27 -2.05 -15.55
CA ARG A 778 7.09 -2.15 -14.34
C ARG A 778 6.29 -2.62 -13.14
N GLY A 779 5.22 -1.91 -12.80
CA GLY A 779 4.39 -2.21 -11.63
C GLY A 779 3.65 -3.54 -11.76
N LEU A 780 3.23 -3.90 -12.98
CA LEU A 780 2.54 -5.16 -13.25
C LEU A 780 3.45 -6.36 -13.01
N TYR A 781 4.60 -6.44 -13.70
CA TYR A 781 5.50 -7.60 -13.60
C TYR A 781 6.22 -7.67 -12.26
N ASN A 782 6.67 -6.53 -11.73
CA ASN A 782 7.62 -6.52 -10.61
C ASN A 782 6.97 -6.28 -9.25
N HIS A 783 5.71 -5.85 -9.19
CA HIS A 783 4.98 -5.70 -7.92
C HIS A 783 3.68 -6.52 -7.91
N ILE A 784 2.75 -6.30 -8.85
CA ILE A 784 1.45 -6.98 -8.82
C ILE A 784 1.61 -8.50 -8.96
N LEU A 785 2.32 -8.99 -9.98
CA LEU A 785 2.57 -10.43 -10.10
C LEU A 785 3.40 -11.00 -8.95
N ALA A 786 4.34 -10.21 -8.42
CA ALA A 786 5.18 -10.62 -7.29
C ALA A 786 4.45 -10.64 -5.94
N SER A 787 3.26 -10.03 -5.87
CA SER A 787 2.46 -9.93 -4.65
C SER A 787 1.64 -11.18 -4.34
N VAL A 788 1.59 -12.16 -5.26
CA VAL A 788 0.79 -13.39 -5.12
C VAL A 788 1.67 -14.56 -4.66
N ALA A 789 1.12 -15.42 -3.79
CA ALA A 789 1.78 -16.62 -3.28
C ALA A 789 2.00 -17.67 -4.38
N GLU A 790 2.90 -18.61 -4.11
CA GLU A 790 3.29 -19.65 -5.06
C GLU A 790 2.12 -20.57 -5.44
N ASP A 791 1.33 -20.98 -4.46
CA ASP A 791 0.39 -22.10 -4.55
C ASP A 791 -1.07 -21.75 -4.19
N SER A 792 -1.34 -20.51 -3.79
CA SER A 792 -2.65 -20.06 -3.30
C SER A 792 -2.94 -18.61 -3.69
N PRO A 793 -4.18 -18.12 -3.57
CA PRO A 793 -4.49 -16.69 -3.81
C PRO A 793 -4.04 -15.79 -2.66
N ALA A 794 -3.26 -16.31 -1.70
CA ALA A 794 -2.70 -15.48 -0.65
C ALA A 794 -1.82 -14.38 -1.27
N ASN A 795 -1.85 -13.18 -0.68
CA ASN A 795 -1.17 -12.03 -1.24
C ASN A 795 -0.44 -11.20 -0.17
N THR A 796 0.54 -10.43 -0.61
CA THR A 796 1.30 -9.52 0.25
C THR A 796 0.47 -8.28 0.59
N TYR A 797 0.69 -7.74 1.79
CA TYR A 797 0.30 -6.37 2.12
C TYR A 797 1.41 -5.39 1.75
N HIS A 798 2.59 -5.59 2.34
CA HIS A 798 3.84 -4.90 1.99
C HIS A 798 4.76 -5.85 1.24
N VAL A 799 5.46 -5.33 0.23
CA VAL A 799 6.51 -6.05 -0.49
C VAL A 799 7.88 -5.54 -0.02
N PRO A 800 8.58 -6.30 0.83
CA PRO A 800 9.81 -5.83 1.45
C PRO A 800 10.97 -5.83 0.44
N LEU A 801 11.79 -4.78 0.47
CA LEU A 801 12.88 -4.51 -0.47
C LEU A 801 14.26 -4.38 0.19
N ARG A 802 14.34 -4.60 1.51
CA ARG A 802 15.59 -4.55 2.27
C ARG A 802 16.46 -5.80 2.00
N PRO A 803 17.76 -5.78 2.36
CA PRO A 803 18.64 -6.92 2.14
C PRO A 803 18.15 -8.19 2.82
N GLY A 804 18.15 -9.32 2.10
CA GLY A 804 17.76 -10.62 2.66
C GLY A 804 16.33 -10.70 3.19
N SER A 805 15.43 -9.79 2.80
CA SER A 805 14.04 -9.81 3.23
C SER A 805 13.25 -10.97 2.64
N ILE A 806 12.06 -11.25 3.19
CA ILE A 806 11.15 -12.31 2.72
C ILE A 806 9.73 -11.76 2.57
N LYS A 807 9.03 -12.16 1.49
CA LYS A 807 7.62 -11.78 1.28
C LYS A 807 6.73 -12.56 2.24
N GLN A 808 5.68 -11.91 2.74
CA GLN A 808 4.67 -12.50 3.63
C GLN A 808 3.34 -12.53 2.90
N PHE A 809 2.69 -13.69 2.84
CA PHE A 809 1.44 -13.88 2.10
C PHE A 809 0.31 -14.28 3.05
N GLY A 810 -0.77 -13.51 3.04
CA GLY A 810 -1.94 -13.76 3.88
C GLY A 810 -3.22 -14.01 3.08
N ASN A 811 -4.24 -14.53 3.76
CA ASN A 811 -5.60 -14.77 3.23
C ASN A 811 -5.72 -15.81 2.10
N PRO A 812 -5.14 -17.03 2.22
CA PRO A 812 -5.23 -18.08 1.18
C PRO A 812 -6.66 -18.58 0.92
N HIS A 813 -7.60 -18.33 1.83
CA HIS A 813 -8.98 -18.82 1.76
C HIS A 813 -10.03 -17.73 1.58
N MET A 814 -9.62 -16.46 1.42
CA MET A 814 -10.55 -15.32 1.27
C MET A 814 -11.56 -15.19 2.43
N THR A 815 -11.12 -15.45 3.66
CA THR A 815 -11.98 -15.47 4.87
C THR A 815 -11.80 -14.25 5.77
N GLY A 816 -10.84 -13.37 5.49
CA GLY A 816 -10.64 -12.12 6.21
C GLY A 816 -9.81 -11.14 5.38
N PHE A 817 -10.17 -9.87 5.40
CA PHE A 817 -9.63 -8.90 4.44
C PHE A 817 -8.96 -7.73 5.12
N THR A 818 -7.82 -7.36 4.56
CA THR A 818 -7.24 -6.02 4.63
C THR A 818 -7.56 -5.26 3.33
N CYS A 819 -7.18 -3.99 3.21
CA CYS A 819 -7.28 -3.26 1.94
C CYS A 819 -6.55 -4.00 0.79
N CYS A 820 -5.34 -4.51 1.02
CA CYS A 820 -4.53 -5.19 0.00
C CYS A 820 -5.17 -6.49 -0.48
N ASN A 821 -5.83 -7.24 0.41
CA ASN A 821 -6.60 -8.41 0.00
C ASN A 821 -7.77 -8.02 -0.93
N GLY A 822 -8.41 -6.89 -0.66
CA GLY A 822 -9.46 -6.32 -1.52
C GLY A 822 -8.93 -5.95 -2.91
N THR A 823 -7.82 -5.23 -3.00
CA THR A 823 -7.24 -4.89 -4.31
C THR A 823 -6.61 -6.09 -5.03
N ALA A 824 -6.14 -7.11 -4.30
CA ALA A 824 -5.57 -8.30 -4.90
C ALA A 824 -6.62 -9.11 -5.67
N ILE A 825 -7.82 -9.28 -5.09
CA ILE A 825 -8.92 -9.94 -5.80
C ILE A 825 -9.31 -9.17 -7.08
N GLU A 826 -9.32 -7.84 -7.06
CA GLU A 826 -9.59 -7.03 -8.27
C GLU A 826 -8.45 -7.02 -9.28
N SER A 827 -7.19 -7.10 -8.84
CA SER A 827 -6.04 -7.08 -9.75
C SER A 827 -5.98 -8.36 -10.58
N SER A 828 -6.12 -9.50 -9.89
CA SER A 828 -5.96 -10.82 -10.49
C SER A 828 -7.14 -11.22 -11.39
N THR A 829 -8.31 -10.58 -11.27
CA THR A 829 -9.48 -10.80 -12.13
C THR A 829 -9.48 -9.97 -13.42
N LYS A 830 -8.48 -9.10 -13.63
CA LYS A 830 -8.46 -8.17 -14.77
C LYS A 830 -7.08 -7.96 -15.42
N LEU A 831 -6.15 -8.89 -15.25
CA LEU A 831 -4.75 -8.73 -15.71
C LEU A 831 -4.60 -8.44 -17.21
N GLN A 832 -5.61 -8.71 -18.03
CA GLN A 832 -5.65 -8.42 -19.46
C GLN A 832 -6.03 -6.98 -19.83
N ASN A 833 -6.57 -6.19 -18.90
CA ASN A 833 -7.35 -4.98 -19.21
C ASN A 833 -6.56 -3.84 -19.89
N SER A 834 -5.23 -3.89 -19.82
CA SER A 834 -4.37 -2.83 -20.36
C SER A 834 -3.42 -3.34 -21.46
N ILE A 835 -3.61 -4.57 -21.94
CA ILE A 835 -2.84 -5.11 -23.08
C ILE A 835 -3.11 -4.27 -24.33
N TYR A 836 -4.38 -3.96 -24.59
CA TYR A 836 -4.83 -3.25 -25.79
C TYR A 836 -5.75 -2.08 -25.46
N PHE A 837 -5.66 -1.02 -26.27
CA PHE A 837 -6.60 0.11 -26.27
C PHE A 837 -7.02 0.40 -27.70
N LYS A 838 -8.20 1.00 -27.89
CA LYS A 838 -8.69 1.48 -29.18
C LYS A 838 -8.87 2.98 -29.20
N SER A 839 -8.69 3.61 -30.35
CA SER A 839 -9.17 4.98 -30.54
C SER A 839 -10.70 5.00 -30.51
N LYS A 840 -11.28 6.09 -30.01
CA LYS A 840 -12.75 6.24 -29.90
C LYS A 840 -13.51 6.19 -31.23
N ASP A 841 -12.82 6.37 -32.35
CA ASP A 841 -13.34 6.28 -33.72
C ASP A 841 -13.08 4.91 -34.38
N ASP A 842 -12.57 3.95 -33.61
CA ASP A 842 -12.18 2.61 -34.04
C ASP A 842 -11.23 2.58 -35.25
N GLN A 843 -10.37 3.59 -35.40
CA GLN A 843 -9.38 3.68 -36.48
C GLN A 843 -7.96 3.27 -36.06
N ALA A 844 -7.70 3.10 -34.77
CA ALA A 844 -6.38 2.74 -34.27
C ALA A 844 -6.45 1.71 -33.12
N LEU A 845 -5.57 0.73 -33.17
CA LEU A 845 -5.27 -0.23 -32.11
C LEU A 845 -3.94 0.15 -31.46
N TYR A 846 -3.90 0.23 -30.14
CA TYR A 846 -2.68 0.40 -29.36
C TYR A 846 -2.34 -0.92 -28.67
N VAL A 847 -1.14 -1.43 -28.94
CA VAL A 847 -0.57 -2.62 -28.31
C VAL A 847 0.43 -2.15 -27.25
N ASN A 848 0.03 -2.24 -25.99
CA ASN A 848 0.77 -1.70 -24.86
C ASN A 848 1.65 -2.77 -24.19
N LEU A 849 1.10 -3.95 -23.95
CA LEU A 849 1.80 -5.04 -23.24
C LEU A 849 1.98 -6.23 -24.16
N PHE A 850 3.13 -6.90 -24.03
CA PHE A 850 3.48 -8.07 -24.82
C PHE A 850 3.15 -9.34 -24.04
N ILE A 851 1.86 -9.65 -23.96
CA ILE A 851 1.31 -10.77 -23.19
C ILE A 851 0.54 -11.68 -24.14
N PRO A 852 0.74 -13.02 -24.09
CA PRO A 852 0.02 -13.95 -24.95
C PRO A 852 -1.49 -13.79 -24.77
N SER A 853 -2.17 -13.41 -25.84
CA SER A 853 -3.58 -13.03 -25.74
C SER A 853 -4.30 -13.03 -27.09
N THR A 854 -5.62 -13.15 -27.04
CA THR A 854 -6.50 -12.97 -28.20
C THR A 854 -7.42 -11.79 -27.92
N LEU A 855 -7.39 -10.79 -28.80
CA LEU A 855 -8.31 -9.67 -28.81
C LEU A 855 -9.41 -9.90 -29.86
N GLU A 856 -10.67 -9.86 -29.43
CA GLU A 856 -11.86 -9.81 -30.29
C GLU A 856 -12.37 -8.36 -30.43
N TRP A 857 -11.92 -7.66 -31.49
CA TRP A 857 -12.37 -6.31 -31.81
C TRP A 857 -13.67 -6.33 -32.60
N THR A 858 -14.78 -6.49 -31.87
CA THR A 858 -16.14 -6.68 -32.39
C THR A 858 -16.58 -5.54 -33.30
N GLU A 859 -16.28 -4.27 -32.97
CA GLU A 859 -16.68 -3.11 -33.78
C GLU A 859 -16.09 -3.11 -35.19
N ARG A 860 -14.98 -3.82 -35.40
CA ARG A 860 -14.32 -3.94 -36.71
C ARG A 860 -14.39 -5.34 -37.31
N ASN A 861 -14.98 -6.31 -36.61
CA ASN A 861 -14.90 -7.73 -36.97
C ASN A 861 -13.46 -8.18 -37.26
N ILE A 862 -12.54 -7.78 -36.37
CA ILE A 862 -11.11 -8.14 -36.41
C ILE A 862 -10.78 -8.95 -35.17
N VAL A 863 -9.99 -10.01 -35.33
CA VAL A 863 -9.34 -10.69 -34.21
C VAL A 863 -7.84 -10.46 -34.31
N VAL A 864 -7.19 -10.11 -33.20
CA VAL A 864 -5.74 -9.98 -33.11
C VAL A 864 -5.23 -11.04 -32.13
N GLU A 865 -4.45 -11.98 -32.63
CA GLU A 865 -3.81 -13.01 -31.81
C GLU A 865 -2.35 -12.62 -31.57
N GLN A 866 -1.97 -12.49 -30.30
CA GLN A 866 -0.61 -12.21 -29.86
C GLN A 866 0.03 -13.50 -29.31
N THR A 867 1.02 -14.01 -30.03
CA THR A 867 1.78 -15.22 -29.67
C THR A 867 3.18 -14.82 -29.24
N THR A 868 3.57 -15.20 -28.03
CA THR A 868 4.88 -14.89 -27.44
C THR A 868 5.12 -15.72 -26.18
N SER A 869 6.35 -15.78 -25.72
CA SER A 869 6.76 -16.23 -24.39
C SER A 869 7.42 -15.12 -23.58
N PHE A 870 7.21 -13.86 -23.97
CA PHE A 870 7.65 -12.70 -23.23
C PHE A 870 7.15 -12.81 -21.77
N PRO A 871 8.02 -12.59 -20.76
CA PRO A 871 9.36 -12.02 -20.87
C PRO A 871 10.51 -13.05 -20.91
N LYS A 872 10.27 -14.33 -21.19
CA LYS A 872 11.33 -15.35 -21.38
C LYS A 872 11.98 -15.28 -22.77
N GLU A 873 11.36 -14.55 -23.70
CA GLU A 873 11.90 -14.26 -25.03
C GLU A 873 11.75 -12.78 -25.39
N ASP A 874 12.57 -12.35 -26.35
CA ASP A 874 12.68 -10.95 -26.79
C ASP A 874 11.83 -10.63 -28.03
N HIS A 875 10.84 -11.47 -28.37
CA HIS A 875 10.03 -11.31 -29.57
C HIS A 875 8.55 -11.57 -29.32
N THR A 876 7.68 -10.99 -30.15
CA THR A 876 6.23 -11.22 -30.13
C THR A 876 5.67 -11.16 -31.54
N GLN A 877 4.63 -11.95 -31.81
CA GLN A 877 3.94 -12.01 -33.09
C GLN A 877 2.48 -11.59 -32.92
N LEU A 878 2.00 -10.69 -33.78
CA LEU A 878 0.59 -10.29 -33.88
C LEU A 878 0.03 -10.81 -35.20
N THR A 879 -0.94 -11.72 -35.15
CA THR A 879 -1.67 -12.21 -36.32
C THR A 879 -3.02 -11.53 -36.42
N ILE A 880 -3.28 -10.87 -37.55
CA ILE A 880 -4.56 -10.20 -37.83
C ILE A 880 -5.48 -11.18 -38.56
N LYS A 881 -6.63 -11.47 -37.98
CA LYS A 881 -7.73 -12.21 -38.63
C LYS A 881 -8.86 -11.24 -38.97
N GLY A 882 -9.38 -11.32 -40.18
CA GLY A 882 -10.25 -10.33 -40.79
C GLY A 882 -9.49 -9.28 -41.62
N SER A 883 -10.19 -8.27 -42.16
CA SER A 883 -9.57 -7.30 -43.06
C SER A 883 -10.10 -5.88 -42.89
N GLY A 884 -9.25 -4.88 -43.09
CA GLY A 884 -9.65 -3.47 -42.97
C GLY A 884 -8.47 -2.51 -42.91
N LYS A 885 -8.73 -1.21 -43.11
CA LYS A 885 -7.71 -0.16 -42.95
C LYS A 885 -7.78 0.40 -41.53
N PHE A 886 -6.71 0.30 -40.77
CA PHE A 886 -6.56 0.88 -39.44
C PHE A 886 -5.08 0.98 -39.08
N ASP A 887 -4.78 1.82 -38.11
CA ASP A 887 -3.43 2.00 -37.59
C ASP A 887 -3.17 1.02 -36.43
N VAL A 888 -1.99 0.40 -36.42
CA VAL A 888 -1.49 -0.37 -35.27
C VAL A 888 -0.36 0.42 -34.64
N HIS A 889 -0.55 0.89 -33.42
CA HIS A 889 0.44 1.56 -32.60
C HIS A 889 1.06 0.53 -31.66
N VAL A 890 2.32 0.15 -31.90
CA VAL A 890 3.05 -0.77 -31.02
C VAL A 890 3.95 0.04 -30.10
N ARG A 891 3.92 -0.23 -28.79
CA ARG A 891 4.84 0.40 -27.84
C ARG A 891 6.27 0.02 -28.21
N VAL A 892 7.18 0.98 -28.18
CA VAL A 892 8.62 0.76 -28.20
C VAL A 892 9.12 1.01 -26.77
N PRO A 893 9.33 -0.03 -25.95
CA PRO A 893 9.63 0.15 -24.53
C PRO A 893 10.88 0.99 -24.29
N GLY A 894 10.92 1.78 -23.22
CA GLY A 894 12.09 2.58 -22.86
C GLY A 894 13.37 1.76 -22.65
N TRP A 895 13.24 0.50 -22.24
CA TRP A 895 14.38 -0.42 -22.04
C TRP A 895 14.91 -1.04 -23.36
N ALA A 896 14.18 -0.96 -24.47
CA ALA A 896 14.52 -1.60 -25.76
C ALA A 896 15.63 -0.85 -26.54
N THR A 897 16.74 -0.53 -25.85
CA THR A 897 17.84 0.31 -26.35
C THR A 897 18.78 -0.41 -27.33
N LYS A 898 18.70 -1.74 -27.41
CA LYS A 898 19.46 -2.56 -28.40
C LYS A 898 18.75 -2.67 -29.76
N GLY A 899 17.59 -2.03 -29.91
CA GLY A 899 16.84 -1.95 -31.15
C GLY A 899 15.41 -2.47 -31.02
N PHE A 900 14.58 -2.10 -31.98
CA PHE A 900 13.20 -2.55 -32.11
C PHE A 900 12.96 -2.88 -33.58
N LEU A 901 12.96 -4.16 -33.91
CA LEU A 901 12.87 -4.66 -35.28
C LEU A 901 11.44 -5.06 -35.59
N VAL A 902 10.96 -4.69 -36.78
CA VAL A 902 9.61 -5.02 -37.23
C VAL A 902 9.68 -5.73 -38.57
N SER A 903 9.07 -6.91 -38.67
CA SER A 903 8.73 -7.56 -39.96
C SER A 903 7.22 -7.65 -40.12
N ILE A 904 6.77 -7.53 -41.37
CA ILE A 904 5.37 -7.74 -41.74
C ILE A 904 5.36 -8.77 -42.87
N ASN A 905 4.66 -9.90 -42.65
CA ASN A 905 4.62 -11.05 -43.55
C ASN A 905 6.04 -11.50 -43.99
N GLY A 906 6.94 -11.65 -43.00
CA GLY A 906 8.34 -12.05 -43.20
C GLY A 906 9.25 -11.01 -43.86
N LYS A 907 8.75 -9.80 -44.14
CA LYS A 907 9.54 -8.71 -44.74
C LYS A 907 9.90 -7.67 -43.69
N MET A 908 11.19 -7.46 -43.47
CA MET A 908 11.69 -6.38 -42.62
C MET A 908 11.18 -5.01 -43.07
N GLN A 909 10.71 -4.21 -42.11
CA GLN A 909 10.24 -2.85 -42.33
C GLN A 909 11.34 -1.86 -41.98
N ASN A 910 11.48 -0.82 -42.81
CA ASN A 910 12.34 0.32 -42.50
C ASN A 910 11.52 1.34 -41.69
N VAL A 911 11.63 1.28 -40.36
CA VAL A 911 10.87 2.09 -39.42
C VAL A 911 11.82 2.81 -38.47
N ASP A 912 11.46 4.03 -38.07
CA ASP A 912 12.16 4.76 -37.03
C ASP A 912 11.50 4.46 -35.68
N ALA A 913 12.04 3.49 -34.95
CA ALA A 913 11.54 3.06 -33.66
C ALA A 913 12.42 3.66 -32.54
N THR A 914 11.88 4.66 -31.84
CA THR A 914 12.57 5.33 -30.73
C THR A 914 12.11 4.75 -29.39
N PRO A 915 13.01 4.30 -28.50
CA PRO A 915 12.64 3.83 -27.16
C PRO A 915 11.82 4.85 -26.36
N GLY A 916 10.81 4.38 -25.63
CA GLY A 916 9.88 5.20 -24.86
C GLY A 916 8.78 5.88 -25.68
N THR A 917 8.51 5.38 -26.90
CA THR A 917 7.51 5.96 -27.82
C THR A 917 6.55 4.89 -28.36
N TYR A 918 5.64 5.28 -29.26
CA TYR A 918 4.79 4.35 -30.02
C TYR A 918 5.14 4.42 -31.50
N LEU A 919 5.45 3.27 -32.09
CA LEU A 919 5.62 3.13 -33.52
C LEU A 919 4.26 2.90 -34.18
N LYS A 920 3.92 3.77 -35.14
CA LYS A 920 2.68 3.67 -35.92
C LYS A 920 2.88 2.86 -37.20
N LEU A 921 2.07 1.82 -37.37
CA LEU A 921 2.00 0.98 -38.57
C LEU A 921 0.65 1.17 -39.29
N SER A 922 0.64 1.92 -40.39
CA SER A 922 -0.58 2.24 -41.15
C SER A 922 -0.72 1.38 -42.40
N ARG A 923 -1.68 0.44 -42.41
CA ARG A 923 -1.91 -0.46 -43.55
C ARG A 923 -3.39 -0.77 -43.77
N LYS A 924 -3.68 -1.32 -44.95
CA LYS A 924 -4.91 -2.10 -45.19
C LYS A 924 -4.59 -3.55 -44.91
N TRP A 925 -4.87 -3.97 -43.68
CA TRP A 925 -4.62 -5.32 -43.19
C TRP A 925 -5.54 -6.32 -43.88
N LYS A 926 -5.00 -7.50 -44.14
CA LYS A 926 -5.69 -8.66 -44.70
C LYS A 926 -5.70 -9.78 -43.67
N ASP A 927 -6.64 -10.70 -43.87
CA ASP A 927 -6.73 -11.90 -43.08
C ASP A 927 -5.43 -12.71 -43.20
N GLY A 928 -4.87 -13.09 -42.05
CA GLY A 928 -3.59 -13.79 -41.95
C GLY A 928 -2.35 -12.88 -42.07
N ASP A 929 -2.48 -11.55 -42.11
CA ASP A 929 -1.31 -10.67 -42.01
C ASP A 929 -0.65 -10.83 -40.63
N VAL A 930 0.68 -10.92 -40.63
CA VAL A 930 1.49 -11.13 -39.43
C VAL A 930 2.46 -9.97 -39.23
N ILE A 931 2.46 -9.39 -38.03
CA ILE A 931 3.43 -8.40 -37.56
C ILE A 931 4.34 -9.09 -36.54
N GLU A 932 5.64 -9.13 -36.78
CA GLU A 932 6.61 -9.65 -35.80
C GLU A 932 7.43 -8.49 -35.25
N LEU A 933 7.55 -8.43 -33.93
CA LEU A 933 8.30 -7.42 -33.20
C LEU A 933 9.43 -8.12 -32.45
N LYS A 934 10.67 -7.65 -32.61
CA LYS A 934 11.83 -8.13 -31.86
C LYS A 934 12.52 -6.99 -31.13
N MET A 935 12.75 -7.20 -29.83
CA MET A 935 13.18 -6.20 -28.85
C MET A 935 14.31 -6.77 -27.98
N PRO A 936 15.55 -6.84 -28.49
CA PRO A 936 16.63 -7.53 -27.79
C PRO A 936 16.84 -7.02 -26.37
N PHE A 937 16.75 -7.94 -25.40
CA PHE A 937 16.95 -7.63 -23.99
C PHE A 937 18.41 -7.28 -23.68
N ALA A 938 18.58 -6.38 -22.73
CA ALA A 938 19.86 -6.02 -22.16
C ALA A 938 19.76 -5.94 -20.65
N PHE A 939 20.88 -6.23 -19.97
CA PHE A 939 21.00 -5.92 -18.56
C PHE A 939 21.12 -4.42 -18.36
N HIS A 940 20.42 -3.90 -17.36
CA HIS A 940 20.57 -2.51 -16.92
C HIS A 940 20.38 -2.40 -15.41
N LEU A 941 20.89 -1.31 -14.84
CA LEU A 941 20.77 -0.99 -13.42
C LEU A 941 19.76 0.13 -13.23
N ASP A 942 18.96 0.04 -12.17
CA ASP A 942 18.07 1.10 -11.70
C ASP A 942 18.52 1.57 -10.30
N PRO A 943 19.34 2.63 -10.21
CA PRO A 943 19.85 3.14 -8.96
C PRO A 943 18.80 3.86 -8.11
N VAL A 944 18.93 3.77 -6.79
CA VAL A 944 18.17 4.61 -5.86
C VAL A 944 18.56 6.08 -6.11
N MET A 945 17.53 6.91 -6.27
CA MET A 945 17.60 8.31 -6.70
C MET A 945 18.62 9.20 -5.96
N ASP A 946 18.87 8.94 -4.68
CA ASP A 946 19.80 9.68 -3.82
C ASP A 946 21.04 8.89 -3.39
N GLN A 947 21.16 7.61 -3.78
CA GLN A 947 22.33 6.78 -3.49
C GLN A 947 22.65 5.80 -4.63
N GLN A 948 23.54 6.20 -5.54
CA GLN A 948 23.67 5.56 -6.87
C GLN A 948 24.33 4.17 -6.89
N ASN A 949 25.17 3.79 -5.92
CA ASN A 949 25.66 2.41 -5.82
C ASN A 949 24.57 1.45 -5.37
N ILE A 950 23.54 1.92 -4.67
CA ILE A 950 22.42 1.07 -4.27
C ILE A 950 21.48 0.97 -5.45
N ALA A 951 21.50 -0.17 -6.16
CA ALA A 951 20.79 -0.31 -7.43
C ALA A 951 20.17 -1.70 -7.60
N SER A 952 19.04 -1.75 -8.31
CA SER A 952 18.41 -2.99 -8.75
C SER A 952 18.92 -3.42 -10.12
N LEU A 953 18.93 -4.72 -10.39
CA LEU A 953 19.35 -5.31 -11.67
C LEU A 953 18.12 -5.74 -12.49
N PHE A 954 18.05 -5.31 -13.74
CA PHE A 954 16.99 -5.68 -14.67
C PHE A 954 17.56 -6.40 -15.90
N TYR A 955 16.76 -7.30 -16.47
CA TYR A 955 16.95 -7.86 -17.81
C TYR A 955 15.69 -7.58 -18.64
N GLY A 956 15.79 -6.66 -19.60
CA GLY A 956 14.59 -6.09 -20.23
C GLY A 956 13.70 -5.39 -19.17
N PRO A 957 12.40 -5.70 -19.07
CA PRO A 957 11.51 -5.14 -18.05
C PRO A 957 11.56 -5.86 -16.69
N ILE A 958 12.26 -7.00 -16.60
CA ILE A 958 12.15 -7.90 -15.45
C ILE A 958 13.22 -7.61 -14.43
N LEU A 959 12.77 -7.31 -13.21
CA LEU A 959 13.62 -7.18 -12.04
C LEU A 959 14.13 -8.56 -11.62
N LEU A 960 15.46 -8.68 -11.59
CA LEU A 960 16.16 -9.85 -11.09
C LEU A 960 16.62 -9.60 -9.65
N VAL A 961 16.33 -10.55 -8.76
CA VAL A 961 16.67 -10.43 -7.34
C VAL A 961 17.59 -11.55 -6.90
N ALA A 962 18.57 -11.20 -6.08
CA ALA A 962 19.50 -12.18 -5.52
C ALA A 962 18.74 -13.11 -4.58
N GLN A 963 18.94 -14.42 -4.70
CA GLN A 963 18.42 -15.40 -3.76
C GLN A 963 19.35 -15.48 -2.55
N GLU A 964 18.79 -15.21 -1.37
CA GLU A 964 19.56 -15.11 -0.13
C GLU A 964 19.31 -16.33 0.75
N PRO A 965 20.35 -16.92 1.38
CA PRO A 965 20.17 -18.05 2.29
C PRO A 965 19.70 -17.64 3.68
N GLU A 966 19.86 -16.36 4.06
CA GLU A 966 19.55 -15.83 5.39
C GLU A 966 19.23 -14.32 5.35
N ALA A 967 18.67 -13.79 6.44
CA ALA A 967 18.42 -12.36 6.62
C ALA A 967 19.74 -11.56 6.66
N ARG A 968 19.71 -10.29 6.24
CA ARG A 968 20.91 -9.46 6.13
C ARG A 968 20.67 -8.02 6.59
N LYS A 969 21.70 -7.39 7.15
CA LYS A 969 21.74 -5.93 7.36
C LYS A 969 22.43 -5.18 6.23
N GLU A 970 23.46 -5.80 5.66
CA GLU A 970 24.26 -5.20 4.61
C GLU A 970 23.69 -5.51 3.22
N TRP A 971 23.70 -4.51 2.35
CA TRP A 971 23.38 -4.68 0.94
C TRP A 971 24.34 -5.68 0.28
N ARG A 972 23.83 -6.50 -0.64
CA ARG A 972 24.65 -7.47 -1.37
C ARG A 972 25.65 -6.73 -2.26
N GLN A 973 26.93 -6.87 -1.96
CA GLN A 973 28.01 -6.37 -2.81
C GLN A 973 28.06 -7.15 -4.11
N VAL A 974 28.14 -6.45 -5.24
CA VAL A 974 28.37 -7.02 -6.58
C VAL A 974 29.30 -6.10 -7.38
N SER A 975 30.04 -6.67 -8.32
CA SER A 975 30.97 -5.92 -9.17
C SER A 975 30.76 -6.23 -10.65
N PHE A 976 30.45 -5.20 -11.44
CA PHE A 976 30.20 -5.32 -12.88
C PHE A 976 31.30 -4.65 -13.71
N ASP A 977 31.51 -5.16 -14.92
CA ASP A 977 32.32 -4.49 -15.95
C ASP A 977 31.68 -3.13 -16.29
N ALA A 978 32.48 -2.06 -16.23
CA ALA A 978 31.98 -0.70 -16.38
C ALA A 978 31.38 -0.38 -17.78
N ASN A 979 31.81 -1.09 -18.82
CA ASN A 979 31.38 -0.86 -20.20
C ASN A 979 30.21 -1.74 -20.62
N ASP A 980 30.14 -2.96 -20.08
CA ASP A 980 29.06 -3.90 -20.35
C ASP A 980 28.84 -4.83 -19.14
N ILE A 981 27.87 -4.48 -18.30
CA ILE A 981 27.58 -5.22 -17.08
C ILE A 981 27.23 -6.70 -17.33
N GLY A 982 26.72 -7.02 -18.52
CA GLY A 982 26.38 -8.39 -18.91
C GLY A 982 27.59 -9.33 -18.95
N LYS A 983 28.81 -8.81 -19.13
CA LYS A 983 30.04 -9.63 -19.10
C LYS A 983 30.36 -10.23 -17.74
N SER A 984 29.79 -9.66 -16.67
CA SER A 984 29.97 -10.16 -15.30
C SER A 984 28.82 -11.07 -14.86
N ILE A 985 27.90 -11.41 -15.76
CA ILE A 985 26.71 -12.20 -15.50
C ILE A 985 26.75 -13.44 -16.40
N SER A 986 26.56 -14.62 -15.82
CA SER A 986 26.35 -15.87 -16.56
C SER A 986 24.94 -16.40 -16.27
N GLY A 987 24.41 -17.33 -17.07
CA GLY A 987 23.09 -17.90 -16.84
C GLY A 987 22.36 -18.29 -18.10
N ASP A 988 21.07 -18.58 -17.95
CA ASP A 988 20.16 -18.95 -19.01
C ASP A 988 19.04 -17.89 -19.17
N PRO A 989 19.12 -17.05 -20.21
CA PRO A 989 18.06 -16.08 -20.52
C PRO A 989 16.67 -16.68 -20.71
N GLN A 990 16.55 -17.94 -21.17
CA GLN A 990 15.24 -18.58 -21.40
C GLN A 990 14.55 -18.96 -20.09
N GLN A 991 15.32 -19.22 -19.04
CA GLN A 991 14.79 -19.44 -17.69
C GLN A 991 14.73 -18.15 -16.86
N LEU A 992 15.33 -17.06 -17.36
CA LEU A 992 15.58 -15.82 -16.61
C LEU A 992 16.39 -16.06 -15.32
N GLU A 993 17.23 -17.08 -15.33
CA GLU A 993 18.08 -17.47 -14.20
C GLU A 993 19.54 -17.10 -14.48
N PHE A 994 20.11 -16.28 -13.62
CA PHE A 994 21.45 -15.73 -13.79
C PHE A 994 22.30 -15.94 -12.53
N THR A 995 23.61 -16.02 -12.69
CA THR A 995 24.56 -16.17 -11.60
C THR A 995 25.53 -15.01 -11.59
N ILE A 996 25.70 -14.40 -10.42
CA ILE A 996 26.67 -13.32 -10.16
C ILE A 996 27.40 -13.69 -8.87
N ASP A 997 28.73 -13.82 -8.94
CA ASP A 997 29.57 -14.19 -7.79
C ASP A 997 29.08 -15.46 -7.05
N GLY A 998 28.56 -16.45 -7.79
CA GLY A 998 28.05 -17.71 -7.27
C GLY A 998 26.66 -17.64 -6.64
N VAL A 999 25.96 -16.51 -6.74
CA VAL A 999 24.59 -16.30 -6.24
C VAL A 999 23.61 -16.32 -7.39
N LEU A 1000 22.50 -17.04 -7.22
CA LEU A 1000 21.40 -17.08 -8.18
C LEU A 1000 20.58 -15.78 -8.14
N PHE A 1001 20.24 -15.28 -9.31
CA PHE A 1001 19.34 -14.16 -9.56
C PHE A 1001 18.22 -14.66 -10.46
N LYS A 1002 16.97 -14.41 -10.07
CA LYS A 1002 15.79 -14.81 -10.83
C LYS A 1002 14.69 -13.74 -10.73
N PRO A 1003 13.62 -13.81 -11.54
CA PRO A 1003 12.56 -12.81 -11.51
C PRO A 1003 11.94 -12.66 -10.11
N PHE A 1004 11.62 -11.43 -9.72
CA PHE A 1004 11.06 -11.18 -8.39
C PHE A 1004 9.68 -11.84 -8.19
N TYR A 1005 8.90 -11.98 -9.27
CA TYR A 1005 7.62 -12.67 -9.24
C TYR A 1005 7.73 -14.19 -9.11
N GLU A 1006 8.92 -14.78 -9.27
CA GLU A 1006 9.20 -16.21 -9.00
C GLU A 1006 10.03 -16.42 -7.73
N THR A 1007 10.16 -15.39 -6.89
CA THR A 1007 10.96 -15.45 -5.66
C THR A 1007 10.04 -15.51 -4.44
N TYR A 1008 10.02 -16.63 -3.72
CA TYR A 1008 9.21 -16.78 -2.49
C TYR A 1008 10.06 -16.89 -1.22
N GLY A 1009 11.36 -17.18 -1.37
CA GLY A 1009 12.33 -17.19 -0.27
C GLY A 1009 12.93 -15.81 0.02
N ARG A 1010 14.01 -15.82 0.80
CA ARG A 1010 14.76 -14.61 1.11
C ARG A 1010 15.46 -14.05 -0.11
N HIS A 1011 15.50 -12.72 -0.21
CA HIS A 1011 16.00 -12.04 -1.39
C HIS A 1011 16.60 -10.67 -1.11
N SER A 1012 17.43 -10.20 -2.04
CA SER A 1012 17.89 -8.80 -2.11
C SER A 1012 17.50 -8.19 -3.44
N VAL A 1013 16.64 -7.16 -3.40
CA VAL A 1013 16.18 -6.41 -4.58
C VAL A 1013 17.18 -5.32 -4.99
N TYR A 1014 17.75 -4.64 -4.01
CA TYR A 1014 18.82 -3.68 -4.22
C TYR A 1014 20.16 -4.27 -3.79
N LEU A 1015 21.19 -3.89 -4.52
CA LEU A 1015 22.56 -4.37 -4.38
C LEU A 1015 23.46 -3.16 -4.13
N ASP A 1016 24.59 -3.36 -3.46
CA ASP A 1016 25.67 -2.38 -3.44
C ASP A 1016 26.63 -2.66 -4.60
N VAL A 1017 26.56 -1.81 -5.61
CA VAL A 1017 27.17 -2.04 -6.91
C VAL A 1017 28.47 -1.25 -7.04
N THR A 1018 29.52 -1.96 -7.43
CA THR A 1018 30.80 -1.39 -7.88
C THR A 1018 31.04 -1.67 -9.36
N LEU A 1019 31.82 -0.81 -10.00
CA LEU A 1019 32.27 -1.01 -11.39
C LEU A 1019 33.78 -1.31 -11.40
N LYS A 1020 34.21 -2.28 -12.21
CA LYS A 1020 35.61 -2.67 -12.38
C LYS A 1020 36.11 -2.45 -13.80
#